data_AF-A0A955WH27-F1
#
_entry.id   AF-A0A955WH27-F1
#
_cell.length_a   1.000
_cell.length_b   1.000
_cell.length_c   1.000
_cell.angle_alpha   90.00
_cell.angle_beta   90.00
_cell.angle_gamma   90.00
#
_symmetry.space_group_name_H-M   'P 1'
#
loop_
_entity.id
_entity.type
_entity.pdbx_description
1 polymer ?
#
loop_
_entity_poly.entity_id
_entity_poly.type
_entity_poly.pdbx_seq_one_letter_code
_entity_poly.pdbx_strand_id
1 'polypeptide(L)'
;MIVRRVVPLVALALSLGCTDDAGVGGPNGPDARPPAVDADLPPLVDVQVRDMRVDLDDFGEECDDNAQCLAQLCTERPEGGQVCTRRCRVNDDCPAGWECRPLANDGPDTTLYCLADANDLCKPCESHLECDDSGDLCLHIGNGFYCGENCADDGRCPPSFECATLTVRISGEDREVQQCIPADGAGCATCVDADNDGYGDGEDCLGFDCADDDPTIYEGAPELCDGKDNNCNAQTDERAQLVDAPVDFGCLDTGVCAGAPVVCREGAWSCDYPGSYDPGDEVRCDGSDNDCDGRVDESFDHQTDPQHCGVCNNACSYDHAAPLCVDGRCALGDCEPGWHNADGNAGNGCEYGPCQLSNMGLEQCDGIDNDCDAAVDEELRVACGMDVGQCRSGFQGCIDGRLADCEGAIGPQPEVCDGLDNDCDGQPDEDFGILSDVNNCGRCGFVCDLAEASARCSQGACLIDNCNPGFWDNNGNDADGCEYACTLSNQGVEACDQVDNDCDGAIDEGIDLESDPLNCGGCGRRCAYEHASGRCDARQCSLGMCNPGFHDIDGNPANGCEYECQPSAEEDLPDPGFVDADCDGLDGEIEDAIFVAPRGNDVNAGTLAAPVATIARAMDLALGSDPPKYIIAAEGVYEGTVTLRAGVRIYGGYRPGPRWARSADYETIIRGGARGVIADGLAGPASLTRVTIESTTPNQAGASSYGLWVRNSGDLLTLDACKVRAGDGAAGNGGGNGDVGGPGQGGGTGDSGCDGGLLGTGGCNAR
;
A
#
# COMPACT_ATOMS: atom_id res chain seq x y z
N MET A 1 -9.31 -26.27 -43.42
CA MET A 1 -8.31 -26.73 -44.41
C MET A 1 -6.93 -26.40 -43.85
N ILE A 2 -6.08 -27.41 -43.58
CA ILE A 2 -4.63 -27.31 -43.27
C ILE A 2 -4.17 -26.25 -42.23
N VAL A 3 -3.92 -26.71 -40.99
CA VAL A 3 -2.71 -26.48 -40.14
C VAL A 3 -2.14 -25.05 -39.92
N ARG A 4 -2.09 -24.58 -38.65
CA ARG A 4 -0.83 -24.47 -37.84
C ARG A 4 -1.05 -24.11 -36.34
N ARG A 5 0.04 -24.23 -35.54
CA ARG A 5 0.27 -23.78 -34.14
C ARG A 5 0.45 -22.22 -34.09
N VAL A 6 0.58 -21.47 -32.97
CA VAL A 6 1.47 -21.58 -31.76
C VAL A 6 0.97 -20.60 -30.64
N VAL A 7 1.05 -21.02 -29.35
CA VAL A 7 1.55 -20.38 -28.08
C VAL A 7 2.01 -18.88 -28.18
N PRO A 8 1.90 -17.95 -27.17
CA PRO A 8 2.28 -18.18 -25.75
C PRO A 8 1.70 -17.31 -24.57
N LEU A 9 2.09 -17.70 -23.32
CA LEU A 9 2.51 -16.95 -22.09
C LEU A 9 1.86 -15.59 -21.66
N VAL A 10 1.82 -15.15 -20.37
CA VAL A 10 1.91 -15.75 -19.00
C VAL A 10 1.67 -14.64 -17.92
N ALA A 11 1.59 -14.99 -16.62
CA ALA A 11 1.76 -14.10 -15.41
C ALA A 11 0.67 -13.04 -15.09
N LEU A 12 0.43 -12.59 -13.83
CA LEU A 12 0.90 -12.99 -12.47
C LEU A 12 -0.10 -12.54 -11.35
N ALA A 13 0.00 -13.15 -10.15
CA ALA A 13 0.02 -12.59 -8.76
C ALA A 13 -0.65 -11.23 -8.36
N LEU A 14 -1.11 -10.97 -7.12
CA LEU A 14 -1.28 -11.76 -5.88
C LEU A 14 -2.32 -11.09 -4.91
N SER A 15 -2.70 -11.84 -3.86
CA SER A 15 -3.21 -11.51 -2.49
C SER A 15 -3.12 -10.06 -1.92
N LEU A 16 -3.81 -9.64 -0.83
CA LEU A 16 -4.14 -10.35 0.43
C LEU A 16 -5.14 -9.52 1.30
N GLY A 17 -5.88 -10.13 2.25
CA GLY A 17 -6.61 -9.41 3.32
C GLY A 17 -7.45 -10.29 4.26
N CYS A 18 -7.34 -10.13 5.59
CA CYS A 18 -7.91 -11.04 6.61
C CYS A 18 -8.97 -10.38 7.52
N THR A 19 -9.87 -11.15 8.15
CA THR A 19 -10.04 -11.27 9.64
C THR A 19 -11.19 -12.17 10.13
N ASP A 20 -10.85 -13.07 11.06
CA ASP A 20 -11.51 -13.47 12.34
C ASP A 20 -13.00 -13.95 12.47
N ASP A 21 -13.13 -15.27 12.64
CA ASP A 21 -13.63 -16.00 13.84
C ASP A 21 -15.12 -16.46 14.03
N ALA A 22 -15.24 -17.68 14.60
CA ALA A 22 -16.35 -18.38 15.28
C ALA A 22 -17.70 -18.67 14.59
N GLY A 23 -18.11 -19.97 14.50
CA GLY A 23 -19.42 -20.36 13.92
C GLY A 23 -20.11 -21.70 14.32
N VAL A 24 -19.41 -22.85 14.29
CA VAL A 24 -19.85 -24.21 14.74
C VAL A 24 -21.26 -24.74 14.36
N GLY A 25 -21.33 -25.73 13.45
CA GLY A 25 -22.23 -26.90 13.61
C GLY A 25 -23.19 -27.28 12.46
N GLY A 26 -22.90 -28.40 11.76
CA GLY A 26 -23.86 -29.16 10.94
C GLY A 26 -24.46 -30.37 11.70
N PRO A 27 -24.76 -31.53 11.06
CA PRO A 27 -24.87 -31.83 9.61
C PRO A 27 -26.14 -32.66 9.26
N ASN A 28 -26.24 -33.21 8.02
CA ASN A 28 -26.68 -34.61 7.68
C ASN A 28 -26.99 -34.77 6.16
N GLY A 29 -26.27 -35.67 5.44
CA GLY A 29 -26.58 -36.15 4.07
C GLY A 29 -27.24 -37.55 4.07
N PRO A 30 -26.90 -38.53 3.19
CA PRO A 30 -26.06 -38.48 1.97
C PRO A 30 -26.52 -39.42 0.78
N ASP A 31 -25.64 -39.64 -0.23
CA ASP A 31 -25.45 -40.78 -1.19
C ASP A 31 -26.39 -41.03 -2.44
N ALA A 32 -26.01 -41.74 -3.54
CA ALA A 32 -24.70 -42.01 -4.25
C ALA A 32 -24.76 -42.91 -5.56
N ARG A 33 -23.81 -42.69 -6.52
CA ARG A 33 -23.02 -43.50 -7.56
C ARG A 33 -23.64 -44.53 -8.55
N PRO A 34 -22.94 -45.09 -9.61
CA PRO A 34 -21.49 -45.17 -10.03
C PRO A 34 -21.00 -43.98 -10.88
N PRO A 35 -19.90 -43.99 -11.73
CA PRO A 35 -19.62 -44.42 -13.70
C PRO A 35 -19.05 -45.73 -14.38
N ALA A 36 -18.73 -45.65 -15.71
CA ALA A 36 -17.37 -45.75 -16.38
C ALA A 36 -17.22 -46.40 -17.81
N VAL A 37 -16.47 -45.70 -18.69
CA VAL A 37 -15.77 -45.98 -20.01
C VAL A 37 -15.08 -47.37 -20.23
N ASP A 38 -14.66 -47.86 -21.43
CA ASP A 38 -14.60 -47.46 -22.88
C ASP A 38 -14.45 -48.73 -23.81
N ALA A 39 -14.57 -48.61 -25.15
CA ALA A 39 -13.62 -49.15 -26.18
C ALA A 39 -14.19 -49.61 -27.57
N ASP A 40 -13.63 -49.00 -28.64
CA ASP A 40 -13.33 -49.50 -30.01
C ASP A 40 -14.42 -49.64 -31.13
N LEU A 41 -13.96 -49.69 -32.39
CA LEU A 41 -14.67 -49.30 -33.63
C LEU A 41 -15.15 -50.47 -34.55
N PRO A 42 -16.08 -50.23 -35.51
CA PRO A 42 -16.98 -51.26 -36.06
C PRO A 42 -16.57 -51.85 -37.43
N PRO A 43 -17.29 -52.89 -37.93
CA PRO A 43 -18.29 -52.57 -38.98
C PRO A 43 -19.58 -53.44 -39.05
N LEU A 44 -20.68 -52.79 -39.44
CA LEU A 44 -21.85 -53.28 -40.21
C LEU A 44 -22.89 -54.26 -39.58
N VAL A 45 -23.99 -53.65 -39.08
CA VAL A 45 -25.42 -53.94 -39.38
C VAL A 45 -25.91 -55.41 -39.35
N ASP A 46 -26.67 -55.75 -38.31
CA ASP A 46 -28.14 -55.89 -38.42
C ASP A 46 -28.83 -55.56 -37.07
N VAL A 47 -30.15 -55.36 -37.07
CA VAL A 47 -30.95 -54.91 -35.93
C VAL A 47 -31.50 -56.10 -35.12
N GLN A 48 -31.56 -56.00 -33.78
CA GLN A 48 -32.69 -56.39 -32.90
C GLN A 48 -32.28 -56.41 -31.39
N VAL A 49 -32.52 -55.30 -30.70
CA VAL A 49 -32.95 -55.18 -29.27
C VAL A 49 -32.34 -56.11 -28.20
N ARG A 50 -31.47 -55.56 -27.33
CA ARG A 50 -31.49 -55.84 -25.87
C ARG A 50 -30.66 -54.84 -25.04
N ASP A 51 -31.11 -54.65 -23.80
CA ASP A 51 -30.49 -53.99 -22.63
C ASP A 51 -29.44 -52.89 -22.89
N MET A 52 -29.85 -51.63 -22.72
CA MET A 52 -28.95 -50.57 -22.25
C MET A 52 -29.00 -50.54 -20.73
N ARG A 53 -27.86 -50.74 -20.06
CA ARG A 53 -27.55 -50.04 -18.81
C ARG A 53 -26.78 -48.78 -19.17
N VAL A 54 -26.97 -47.73 -18.37
CA VAL A 54 -26.21 -46.49 -18.47
C VAL A 54 -25.33 -46.42 -17.23
N ASP A 55 -24.03 -46.43 -17.44
CA ASP A 55 -23.05 -46.27 -16.37
C ASP A 55 -22.75 -44.77 -16.21
N LEU A 56 -23.71 -44.06 -15.57
CA LEU A 56 -23.48 -42.77 -14.91
C LEU A 56 -22.29 -42.95 -13.97
N ASP A 57 -21.11 -42.33 -14.16
CA ASP A 57 -19.97 -42.18 -13.14
C ASP A 57 -19.82 -40.59 -13.36
N ASP A 58 -19.76 -39.82 -12.25
CA ASP A 58 -19.36 -38.40 -12.05
C ASP A 58 -17.88 -38.17 -11.62
N PHE A 59 -17.05 -39.21 -11.41
CA PHE A 59 -15.65 -39.08 -11.01
C PHE A 59 -14.90 -38.09 -11.91
N GLY A 60 -14.31 -37.06 -11.32
CA GLY A 60 -13.58 -36.00 -12.03
C GLY A 60 -14.47 -34.92 -12.66
N GLU A 61 -15.81 -34.99 -12.55
CA GLU A 61 -16.69 -33.85 -12.83
C GLU A 61 -16.56 -32.82 -11.70
N GLU A 62 -16.64 -31.53 -12.05
CA GLU A 62 -16.46 -30.40 -11.13
C GLU A 62 -17.67 -30.22 -10.20
N CYS A 63 -17.42 -29.77 -8.97
CA CYS A 63 -18.42 -29.61 -7.91
C CYS A 63 -18.06 -28.48 -6.94
N ASP A 64 -19.08 -27.87 -6.35
CA ASP A 64 -19.03 -26.89 -5.27
C ASP A 64 -19.46 -27.50 -3.92
N ASP A 65 -20.25 -28.57 -3.95
CA ASP A 65 -20.71 -29.29 -2.76
C ASP A 65 -20.78 -30.82 -2.92
N ASN A 66 -20.82 -31.50 -1.76
CA ASN A 66 -20.96 -32.95 -1.71
C ASN A 66 -22.28 -33.46 -2.32
N ALA A 67 -23.36 -32.67 -2.38
CA ALA A 67 -24.67 -33.15 -2.84
C ALA A 67 -24.78 -33.25 -4.38
N GLN A 68 -24.05 -32.41 -5.12
CA GLN A 68 -23.85 -32.54 -6.57
C GLN A 68 -23.19 -33.89 -6.92
N CYS A 69 -22.18 -34.29 -6.15
CA CYS A 69 -21.44 -35.52 -6.38
C CYS A 69 -22.25 -36.78 -6.09
N LEU A 70 -22.22 -37.72 -7.02
CA LEU A 70 -22.66 -39.09 -6.78
C LEU A 70 -21.76 -39.85 -5.78
N ALA A 71 -20.63 -39.33 -5.28
CA ALA A 71 -19.95 -39.90 -4.09
C ALA A 71 -20.64 -39.60 -2.76
N GLN A 72 -21.54 -38.62 -2.81
CA GLN A 72 -21.68 -37.56 -1.81
C GLN A 72 -20.43 -37.19 -1.02
N LEU A 73 -19.34 -37.04 -1.79
CA LEU A 73 -18.07 -36.42 -1.42
C LEU A 73 -17.51 -35.72 -2.66
N CYS A 74 -17.32 -34.42 -2.54
CA CYS A 74 -16.61 -33.52 -3.42
C CYS A 74 -15.23 -33.29 -2.79
N THR A 75 -14.15 -33.29 -3.58
CA THR A 75 -12.78 -33.22 -3.07
C THR A 75 -11.88 -32.44 -4.02
N GLU A 76 -10.81 -31.85 -3.51
CA GLU A 76 -9.86 -31.09 -4.33
C GLU A 76 -9.05 -32.02 -5.25
N ARG A 77 -8.68 -31.52 -6.44
CA ARG A 77 -7.76 -32.17 -7.39
C ARG A 77 -6.35 -31.57 -7.29
N PRO A 78 -5.28 -32.29 -7.67
CA PRO A 78 -3.89 -31.80 -7.53
C PRO A 78 -3.58 -30.50 -8.29
N GLU A 79 -4.34 -30.20 -9.35
CA GLU A 79 -4.18 -28.99 -10.18
C GLU A 79 -5.04 -27.80 -9.71
N GLY A 80 -5.74 -27.93 -8.57
CA GLY A 80 -6.70 -26.94 -8.06
C GLY A 80 -8.12 -27.11 -8.61
N GLY A 81 -9.10 -26.67 -7.82
CA GLY A 81 -10.54 -26.90 -8.08
C GLY A 81 -11.08 -28.15 -7.38
N GLN A 82 -12.39 -28.20 -7.21
CA GLN A 82 -13.09 -29.31 -6.55
C GLN A 82 -13.80 -30.21 -7.56
N VAL A 83 -13.66 -31.53 -7.39
CA VAL A 83 -14.19 -32.56 -8.27
C VAL A 83 -14.73 -33.75 -7.47
N CYS A 84 -15.62 -34.52 -8.07
CA CYS A 84 -16.17 -35.70 -7.42
C CYS A 84 -15.17 -36.88 -7.40
N THR A 85 -15.02 -37.53 -6.25
CA THR A 85 -14.12 -38.68 -5.98
C THR A 85 -14.76 -40.01 -6.50
N ARG A 86 -14.46 -41.20 -5.94
CA ARG A 86 -15.34 -42.40 -5.92
C ARG A 86 -15.06 -43.27 -4.70
N ARG A 87 -15.99 -44.16 -4.34
CA ARG A 87 -15.76 -45.19 -3.29
C ARG A 87 -14.89 -46.32 -3.82
N CYS A 88 -13.94 -46.78 -3.02
CA CYS A 88 -12.97 -47.82 -3.38
C CYS A 88 -12.90 -48.92 -2.29
N ARG A 89 -12.04 -49.92 -2.47
CA ARG A 89 -11.75 -50.98 -1.49
C ARG A 89 -10.26 -51.33 -1.40
N VAL A 90 -9.52 -51.10 -2.47
CA VAL A 90 -8.06 -51.19 -2.59
C VAL A 90 -7.57 -50.10 -3.55
N ASN A 91 -6.28 -49.75 -3.52
CA ASN A 91 -5.71 -48.71 -4.39
C ASN A 91 -5.87 -49.03 -5.88
N ASP A 92 -5.86 -50.32 -6.27
CA ASP A 92 -6.16 -50.77 -7.64
C ASP A 92 -7.57 -50.37 -8.14
N ASP A 93 -8.49 -49.95 -7.24
CA ASP A 93 -9.81 -49.41 -7.61
C ASP A 93 -9.74 -47.90 -7.97
N CYS A 94 -8.59 -47.24 -7.88
CA CYS A 94 -8.42 -45.80 -8.14
C CYS A 94 -7.60 -45.51 -9.41
N PRO A 95 -7.85 -44.40 -10.13
CA PRO A 95 -7.00 -43.97 -11.24
C PRO A 95 -5.59 -43.57 -10.78
N ALA A 96 -4.63 -43.48 -11.70
CA ALA A 96 -3.30 -42.94 -11.38
C ALA A 96 -3.41 -41.48 -10.90
N GLY A 97 -2.68 -41.14 -9.83
CA GLY A 97 -2.82 -39.85 -9.13
C GLY A 97 -4.00 -39.80 -8.14
N TRP A 98 -4.54 -40.96 -7.73
CA TRP A 98 -5.61 -41.08 -6.74
C TRP A 98 -5.42 -42.32 -5.84
N GLU A 99 -5.50 -42.16 -4.51
CA GLU A 99 -5.19 -43.19 -3.49
C GLU A 99 -6.47 -43.57 -2.68
N CYS A 100 -6.61 -44.82 -2.24
CA CYS A 100 -7.84 -45.38 -1.65
C CYS A 100 -7.93 -45.17 -0.12
N ARG A 101 -8.09 -43.92 0.30
CA ARG A 101 -7.92 -43.49 1.69
C ARG A 101 -9.24 -43.45 2.50
N PRO A 102 -9.22 -43.71 3.82
CA PRO A 102 -10.40 -43.66 4.68
C PRO A 102 -10.72 -42.22 5.10
N LEU A 103 -11.84 -41.65 4.64
CA LEU A 103 -12.28 -40.36 5.18
C LEU A 103 -12.81 -40.55 6.62
N ALA A 104 -12.22 -39.82 7.57
CA ALA A 104 -12.51 -39.99 9.00
C ALA A 104 -13.99 -39.69 9.33
N ASN A 105 -14.66 -40.65 9.96
CA ASN A 105 -16.05 -40.55 10.41
C ASN A 105 -16.16 -41.18 11.81
N ASP A 106 -16.94 -40.58 12.71
CA ASP A 106 -17.16 -41.05 14.11
C ASP A 106 -18.02 -42.34 14.23
N GLY A 107 -17.96 -43.22 13.23
CA GLY A 107 -18.73 -44.46 13.13
C GLY A 107 -17.85 -45.73 13.15
N PRO A 108 -18.44 -46.90 13.45
CA PRO A 108 -17.69 -48.18 13.47
C PRO A 108 -17.41 -48.77 12.07
N ASP A 109 -17.96 -48.18 11.00
CA ASP A 109 -17.84 -48.65 9.62
C ASP A 109 -17.05 -47.64 8.77
N THR A 110 -15.75 -47.89 8.58
CA THR A 110 -14.87 -47.05 7.74
C THR A 110 -15.17 -47.24 6.25
N THR A 111 -15.47 -46.16 5.53
CA THR A 111 -15.67 -46.17 4.08
C THR A 111 -14.46 -45.53 3.40
N LEU A 112 -13.89 -46.23 2.41
CA LEU A 112 -12.73 -45.80 1.64
C LEU A 112 -13.17 -45.04 0.38
N TYR A 113 -12.44 -43.98 0.04
CA TYR A 113 -12.64 -43.15 -1.14
C TYR A 113 -11.32 -42.96 -1.88
N CYS A 114 -11.36 -42.92 -3.20
CA CYS A 114 -10.24 -42.46 -4.01
C CYS A 114 -10.08 -40.96 -3.78
N LEU A 115 -9.22 -40.54 -2.86
CA LEU A 115 -8.85 -39.13 -2.73
C LEU A 115 -7.77 -38.81 -3.75
N ALA A 116 -7.57 -37.53 -4.05
CA ALA A 116 -6.44 -37.13 -4.87
C ALA A 116 -5.16 -37.63 -4.19
N ASP A 117 -4.31 -38.31 -4.95
CA ASP A 117 -2.94 -38.56 -4.56
C ASP A 117 -2.23 -37.23 -4.76
N ALA A 118 -2.35 -36.38 -3.74
CA ALA A 118 -1.43 -35.28 -3.57
C ALA A 118 -0.09 -35.94 -3.19
N ASN A 119 0.68 -36.32 -4.21
CA ASN A 119 2.09 -36.67 -4.04
C ASN A 119 2.77 -35.43 -3.44
N ASP A 120 2.79 -35.36 -2.11
CA ASP A 120 3.38 -34.29 -1.30
C ASP A 120 4.90 -34.22 -1.49
N LEU A 121 5.46 -35.05 -2.37
CA LEU A 121 6.83 -34.99 -2.86
C LEU A 121 7.22 -33.55 -3.24
N CYS A 122 8.17 -32.96 -2.51
CA CYS A 122 8.58 -31.56 -2.58
C CYS A 122 7.61 -30.48 -2.02
N LYS A 123 6.63 -30.85 -1.20
CA LYS A 123 5.88 -29.95 -0.31
C LYS A 123 6.70 -29.61 0.95
N PRO A 124 6.75 -28.34 1.41
CA PRO A 124 7.41 -27.96 2.65
C PRO A 124 6.79 -28.63 3.90
N CYS A 125 7.62 -28.93 4.90
CA CYS A 125 7.19 -29.55 6.15
C CYS A 125 8.11 -29.19 7.33
N GLU A 126 7.57 -29.18 8.56
CA GLU A 126 8.32 -29.15 9.81
C GLU A 126 8.40 -30.54 10.47
N SER A 127 7.48 -31.46 10.16
CA SER A 127 7.49 -32.82 10.72
C SER A 127 7.00 -33.91 9.77
N HIS A 128 7.39 -35.16 10.03
CA HIS A 128 6.93 -36.34 9.28
C HIS A 128 5.41 -36.66 9.45
N LEU A 129 4.62 -35.76 10.05
CA LEU A 129 3.16 -35.87 10.16
C LEU A 129 2.43 -34.92 9.19
N GLU A 130 3.15 -34.05 8.48
CA GLU A 130 2.60 -33.16 7.45
C GLU A 130 2.80 -33.70 6.02
N CYS A 131 3.60 -34.76 5.89
CA CYS A 131 3.70 -35.59 4.70
C CYS A 131 2.62 -36.66 4.73
N ASP A 132 2.02 -36.96 3.57
CA ASP A 132 0.92 -37.91 3.53
C ASP A 132 1.34 -39.37 3.73
N ASP A 133 0.41 -40.18 4.21
CA ASP A 133 0.50 -41.63 4.47
C ASP A 133 1.59 -42.13 5.43
N SER A 134 1.45 -43.40 5.83
CA SER A 134 2.24 -44.00 6.92
C SER A 134 3.57 -44.60 6.45
N GLY A 135 4.43 -43.77 5.86
CA GLY A 135 5.75 -44.18 5.38
C GLY A 135 6.63 -43.04 4.88
N ASP A 136 6.02 -41.95 4.45
CA ASP A 136 6.70 -40.75 3.98
C ASP A 136 7.36 -40.00 5.14
N LEU A 137 8.39 -39.23 4.81
CA LEU A 137 9.17 -38.49 5.78
C LEU A 137 9.41 -37.08 5.30
N CYS A 138 9.25 -36.15 6.23
CA CYS A 138 9.86 -34.84 6.12
C CYS A 138 11.39 -35.00 6.13
N LEU A 139 12.04 -34.71 5.01
CA LEU A 139 13.48 -34.87 4.74
C LEU A 139 14.11 -33.51 4.49
N HIS A 140 15.41 -33.37 4.77
CA HIS A 140 16.17 -32.20 4.35
C HIS A 140 16.57 -32.37 2.88
N ILE A 141 15.98 -31.57 1.97
CA ILE A 141 16.22 -31.63 0.52
C ILE A 141 16.52 -30.21 0.05
N GLY A 142 17.66 -30.00 -0.62
CA GLY A 142 18.15 -28.65 -0.87
C GLY A 142 18.42 -27.90 0.45
N ASN A 143 17.95 -26.66 0.54
CA ASN A 143 18.05 -25.81 1.74
C ASN A 143 16.89 -26.04 2.73
N GLY A 144 15.77 -26.58 2.27
CA GLY A 144 14.54 -26.73 3.06
C GLY A 144 14.29 -28.14 3.62
N PHE A 145 13.19 -28.23 4.37
CA PHE A 145 12.59 -29.50 4.78
C PHE A 145 11.36 -29.76 3.91
N TYR A 146 11.38 -30.88 3.20
CA TYR A 146 10.38 -31.25 2.20
C TYR A 146 9.99 -32.72 2.35
N CYS A 147 8.73 -33.03 2.03
CA CYS A 147 8.23 -34.39 2.08
C CYS A 147 8.82 -35.26 0.95
N GLY A 148 9.25 -36.47 1.31
CA GLY A 148 9.72 -37.51 0.40
C GLY A 148 8.84 -38.76 0.46
N GLU A 149 8.53 -39.30 -0.72
CA GLU A 149 7.54 -40.36 -0.94
C GLU A 149 8.10 -41.78 -0.73
N ASN A 150 7.39 -42.66 -0.01
CA ASN A 150 7.87 -43.97 0.40
C ASN A 150 7.93 -45.03 -0.73
N CYS A 151 8.98 -44.98 -1.53
CA CYS A 151 9.26 -45.95 -2.58
C CYS A 151 9.76 -47.34 -2.09
N ALA A 152 9.75 -47.65 -0.78
CA ALA A 152 10.31 -48.89 -0.25
C ALA A 152 9.61 -50.17 -0.72
N ASP A 153 8.28 -50.12 -0.92
CA ASP A 153 7.47 -51.30 -1.20
C ASP A 153 7.40 -51.69 -2.68
N ASP A 154 7.62 -50.75 -3.62
CA ASP A 154 7.56 -51.03 -5.06
C ASP A 154 8.71 -50.47 -5.93
N GLY A 155 9.53 -49.56 -5.39
CA GLY A 155 10.69 -48.97 -6.06
C GLY A 155 10.38 -48.01 -7.22
N ARG A 156 9.16 -47.46 -7.31
CA ARG A 156 8.78 -46.45 -8.31
C ARG A 156 8.81 -45.06 -7.68
N CYS A 157 9.16 -44.06 -8.51
CA CYS A 157 9.09 -42.63 -8.20
C CYS A 157 8.61 -41.89 -9.46
N PRO A 158 8.09 -40.66 -9.33
CA PRO A 158 7.76 -39.81 -10.48
C PRO A 158 8.97 -39.50 -11.38
N PRO A 159 8.76 -39.09 -12.65
CA PRO A 159 9.83 -38.57 -13.50
C PRO A 159 10.58 -37.41 -12.81
N SER A 160 11.90 -37.33 -13.01
CA SER A 160 12.83 -36.43 -12.28
C SER A 160 13.14 -36.80 -10.83
N PHE A 161 12.58 -37.89 -10.28
CA PHE A 161 12.89 -38.38 -8.93
C PHE A 161 13.51 -39.78 -8.97
N GLU A 162 14.38 -40.10 -8.00
CA GLU A 162 14.93 -41.43 -7.80
C GLU A 162 14.66 -41.98 -6.39
N CYS A 163 14.49 -43.31 -6.30
CA CYS A 163 14.24 -44.01 -5.04
C CYS A 163 15.56 -44.22 -4.29
N ALA A 164 15.92 -43.26 -3.44
CA ALA A 164 17.16 -43.28 -2.66
C ALA A 164 16.99 -44.07 -1.36
N THR A 165 18.08 -44.72 -0.91
CA THR A 165 18.15 -45.29 0.45
C THR A 165 18.82 -44.28 1.38
N LEU A 166 18.08 -43.82 2.40
CA LEU A 166 18.49 -42.76 3.32
C LEU A 166 18.62 -43.32 4.74
N THR A 167 19.47 -42.69 5.57
CA THR A 167 19.56 -43.00 7.01
C THR A 167 18.96 -41.87 7.82
N VAL A 168 17.78 -42.10 8.40
CA VAL A 168 16.99 -41.10 9.15
C VAL A 168 16.92 -41.45 10.63
N ARG A 169 16.77 -40.43 11.50
CA ARG A 169 16.90 -40.60 12.95
C ARG A 169 15.57 -40.60 13.70
N ILE A 170 14.78 -41.63 13.47
CA ILE A 170 13.43 -41.76 14.05
C ILE A 170 13.52 -42.17 15.53
N SER A 171 12.93 -41.35 16.41
CA SER A 171 12.93 -41.57 17.88
C SER A 171 14.34 -41.69 18.51
N GLY A 172 15.36 -41.11 17.88
CA GLY A 172 16.74 -41.08 18.37
C GLY A 172 17.62 -42.26 17.93
N GLU A 173 17.03 -43.29 17.31
CA GLU A 173 17.73 -44.40 16.64
C GLU A 173 17.89 -44.09 15.15
N ASP A 174 19.04 -44.42 14.57
CA ASP A 174 19.29 -44.27 13.13
C ASP A 174 18.71 -45.48 12.39
N ARG A 175 17.97 -45.26 11.29
CA ARG A 175 17.25 -46.29 10.53
C ARG A 175 17.42 -46.06 9.03
N GLU A 176 17.66 -47.15 8.29
CA GLU A 176 17.62 -47.14 6.82
C GLU A 176 16.16 -47.15 6.34
N VAL A 177 15.83 -46.24 5.44
CA VAL A 177 14.51 -46.07 4.79
C VAL A 177 14.72 -45.85 3.29
N GLN A 178 13.68 -46.02 2.48
CA GLN A 178 13.73 -45.70 1.05
C GLN A 178 12.67 -44.65 0.72
N GLN A 179 13.08 -43.59 0.04
CA GLN A 179 12.24 -42.41 -0.24
C GLN A 179 12.57 -41.86 -1.63
N CYS A 180 11.59 -41.31 -2.34
CA CYS A 180 11.81 -40.55 -3.56
C CYS A 180 12.45 -39.20 -3.23
N ILE A 181 13.54 -38.87 -3.92
CA ILE A 181 14.21 -37.57 -3.87
C ILE A 181 14.52 -37.06 -5.29
N PRO A 182 14.67 -35.74 -5.52
CA PRO A 182 15.04 -35.22 -6.83
C PRO A 182 16.34 -35.84 -7.37
N ALA A 183 16.32 -36.25 -8.64
CA ALA A 183 17.48 -36.79 -9.32
C ALA A 183 18.48 -35.67 -9.70
N ASP A 184 19.77 -35.99 -9.67
CA ASP A 184 20.89 -35.12 -10.06
C ASP A 184 20.96 -33.73 -9.37
N GLY A 185 20.29 -33.55 -8.23
CA GLY A 185 20.46 -32.38 -7.36
C GLY A 185 19.62 -31.15 -7.68
N ALA A 186 18.51 -31.31 -8.41
CA ALA A 186 17.47 -30.27 -8.44
C ALA A 186 16.90 -30.03 -7.02
N GLY A 187 16.61 -28.78 -6.67
CA GLY A 187 15.89 -28.43 -5.45
C GLY A 187 14.43 -28.89 -5.48
N CYS A 188 13.73 -28.75 -4.36
CA CYS A 188 12.29 -28.96 -4.32
C CYS A 188 11.51 -27.71 -4.72
N ALA A 189 12.08 -26.52 -4.49
CA ALA A 189 11.71 -25.29 -5.19
C ALA A 189 12.84 -24.88 -6.16
N THR A 190 12.57 -23.87 -6.98
CA THR A 190 13.58 -23.24 -7.84
C THR A 190 14.00 -21.91 -7.25
N CYS A 191 15.21 -21.83 -6.71
CA CYS A 191 15.87 -20.54 -6.55
C CYS A 191 16.40 -20.08 -7.92
N VAL A 192 16.01 -18.88 -8.35
CA VAL A 192 16.59 -18.22 -9.53
C VAL A 192 17.77 -17.38 -9.07
N ASP A 193 18.88 -18.07 -8.87
CA ASP A 193 20.20 -17.57 -8.49
C ASP A 193 21.04 -17.39 -9.78
N ALA A 194 21.63 -16.21 -9.97
CA ALA A 194 22.27 -15.80 -11.21
C ALA A 194 23.80 -15.93 -11.20
N ASP A 195 24.45 -15.80 -10.03
CA ASP A 195 25.90 -15.84 -9.88
C ASP A 195 26.43 -17.02 -9.01
N ASN A 196 25.52 -17.74 -8.35
CA ASN A 196 25.67 -18.94 -7.51
C ASN A 196 26.08 -18.68 -6.05
N ASP A 197 25.56 -17.63 -5.40
CA ASP A 197 25.75 -17.38 -3.96
C ASP A 197 24.67 -17.96 -3.03
N GLY A 198 23.50 -18.30 -3.58
CA GLY A 198 22.34 -18.87 -2.87
C GLY A 198 21.16 -17.93 -2.58
N TYR A 199 21.25 -16.64 -2.93
CA TYR A 199 20.16 -15.65 -2.84
C TYR A 199 19.50 -15.47 -4.23
N GLY A 200 18.37 -14.75 -4.30
CA GLY A 200 17.67 -14.53 -5.58
C GLY A 200 16.14 -14.51 -5.47
N ASP A 201 15.46 -14.85 -6.57
CA ASP A 201 13.99 -14.97 -6.64
C ASP A 201 13.56 -16.45 -6.57
N GLY A 202 12.92 -16.84 -5.46
CA GLY A 202 12.36 -18.19 -5.27
C GLY A 202 12.36 -18.68 -3.82
N GLU A 203 11.49 -19.65 -3.50
CA GLU A 203 11.27 -20.14 -2.12
C GLU A 203 12.43 -21.00 -1.54
N ASP A 204 13.37 -21.49 -2.38
CA ASP A 204 14.58 -22.21 -1.93
C ASP A 204 15.82 -21.28 -1.77
N CYS A 205 15.68 -19.97 -2.08
CA CYS A 205 16.74 -18.97 -1.91
C CYS A 205 16.93 -18.60 -0.42
N LEU A 206 18.14 -18.18 -0.05
CA LEU A 206 18.49 -17.84 1.34
C LEU A 206 17.94 -16.48 1.81
N GLY A 207 17.51 -15.63 0.88
CA GLY A 207 16.97 -14.28 1.07
C GLY A 207 16.89 -13.56 -0.27
N PHE A 208 16.56 -12.26 -0.24
CA PHE A 208 16.57 -11.45 -1.47
C PHE A 208 18.00 -11.06 -1.88
N ASP A 209 18.27 -11.14 -3.18
CA ASP A 209 19.49 -10.62 -3.81
C ASP A 209 19.20 -9.20 -4.36
N CYS A 210 20.09 -8.23 -4.09
CA CYS A 210 19.96 -6.87 -4.62
C CYS A 210 20.94 -6.51 -5.76
N ALA A 211 21.77 -7.46 -6.22
CA ALA A 211 22.57 -7.35 -7.44
C ALA A 211 22.90 -8.73 -8.07
N ASP A 212 22.04 -9.18 -9.01
CA ASP A 212 22.12 -10.48 -9.73
C ASP A 212 23.42 -10.75 -10.56
N ASP A 213 24.50 -10.00 -10.36
CA ASP A 213 25.81 -10.20 -10.99
C ASP A 213 27.06 -10.01 -10.08
N ASP A 214 26.90 -9.90 -8.76
CA ASP A 214 28.01 -9.81 -7.78
C ASP A 214 27.74 -10.62 -6.47
N PRO A 215 28.38 -11.80 -6.28
CA PRO A 215 28.10 -12.76 -5.18
C PRO A 215 28.67 -12.32 -3.82
N THR A 216 28.64 -11.01 -3.57
CA THR A 216 29.03 -10.31 -2.37
C THR A 216 27.96 -9.29 -1.93
N ILE A 217 26.79 -9.28 -2.58
CA ILE A 217 25.75 -8.25 -2.43
C ILE A 217 24.37 -8.91 -2.26
N TYR A 218 24.01 -9.29 -1.04
CA TYR A 218 22.78 -10.03 -0.74
C TYR A 218 22.22 -9.70 0.66
N GLU A 219 20.94 -9.98 0.89
CA GLU A 219 20.27 -9.68 2.18
C GLU A 219 21.04 -10.26 3.38
N GLY A 220 21.61 -9.38 4.20
CA GLY A 220 22.36 -9.77 5.40
C GLY A 220 23.81 -10.21 5.20
N ALA A 221 24.42 -9.94 4.03
CA ALA A 221 25.85 -10.16 3.79
C ALA A 221 26.78 -9.43 4.81
N PRO A 222 28.07 -9.82 4.89
CA PRO A 222 29.07 -9.03 5.60
C PRO A 222 29.42 -7.75 4.81
N GLU A 223 29.26 -6.57 5.43
CA GLU A 223 29.71 -5.30 4.87
C GLU A 223 31.23 -5.29 4.62
N LEU A 224 31.61 -4.99 3.39
CA LEU A 224 32.98 -4.69 2.99
C LEU A 224 33.22 -3.18 3.04
N CYS A 225 34.50 -2.79 3.00
CA CYS A 225 34.89 -1.39 2.77
C CYS A 225 35.25 -1.22 1.29
N ASP A 226 34.24 -1.19 0.43
CA ASP A 226 34.39 -1.01 -1.02
C ASP A 226 33.43 0.02 -1.63
N GLY A 227 32.56 0.65 -0.82
CA GLY A 227 31.64 1.71 -1.25
C GLY A 227 30.33 1.20 -1.84
N LYS A 228 29.96 -0.07 -1.58
CA LYS A 228 28.64 -0.65 -1.87
C LYS A 228 27.82 -0.84 -0.59
N ASP A 229 26.53 -1.14 -0.78
CA ASP A 229 25.63 -1.70 0.23
C ASP A 229 25.67 -3.22 0.05
N ASN A 230 26.57 -3.94 0.74
CA ASN A 230 26.68 -5.39 0.55
C ASN A 230 25.48 -6.13 1.14
N ASN A 231 24.90 -5.63 2.23
CA ASN A 231 23.84 -6.32 2.96
C ASN A 231 22.41 -5.89 2.62
N CYS A 232 22.25 -5.05 1.58
CA CYS A 232 20.99 -4.56 1.03
C CYS A 232 20.11 -3.73 2.00
N ASN A 233 20.72 -2.99 2.96
CA ASN A 233 19.97 -2.26 4.01
C ASN A 233 19.75 -0.76 3.76
N ALA A 234 20.16 -0.25 2.59
CA ALA A 234 20.19 1.15 2.18
C ALA A 234 21.16 2.03 3.00
N GLN A 235 22.24 1.44 3.50
CA GLN A 235 23.42 2.12 4.04
C GLN A 235 24.67 1.61 3.29
N THR A 236 25.87 2.09 3.61
CA THR A 236 27.09 1.82 2.82
C THR A 236 28.29 1.85 3.75
N ASP A 237 29.10 0.81 3.70
CA ASP A 237 30.22 0.55 4.61
C ASP A 237 29.82 0.54 6.12
N GLU A 238 28.54 0.54 6.50
CA GLU A 238 28.11 0.98 7.85
C GLU A 238 28.39 -0.05 8.96
N ARG A 239 28.67 -1.28 8.56
CA ARG A 239 29.12 -2.38 9.42
C ARG A 239 30.44 -2.99 8.97
N ALA A 240 31.23 -2.29 8.14
CA ALA A 240 32.58 -2.72 7.75
C ALA A 240 33.49 -2.77 9.00
N GLN A 241 33.50 -3.93 9.67
CA GLN A 241 34.17 -4.09 10.95
C GLN A 241 35.69 -4.12 10.79
N LEU A 242 36.40 -3.73 11.86
CA LEU A 242 37.86 -3.71 11.98
C LEU A 242 38.57 -5.05 11.71
N VAL A 243 37.82 -6.13 11.43
CA VAL A 243 38.33 -7.49 11.20
C VAL A 243 38.69 -7.74 9.73
N ASP A 244 38.11 -6.99 8.79
CA ASP A 244 38.32 -7.15 7.34
C ASP A 244 39.28 -6.11 6.74
N ALA A 245 39.84 -5.24 7.59
CA ALA A 245 40.98 -4.41 7.22
C ALA A 245 42.16 -5.30 6.78
N PRO A 246 42.81 -5.04 5.62
CA PRO A 246 43.90 -5.86 5.11
C PRO A 246 45.02 -6.00 6.16
N VAL A 247 45.54 -7.21 6.34
CA VAL A 247 46.56 -7.54 7.38
C VAL A 247 47.93 -6.85 7.23
N ASP A 248 48.07 -5.97 6.24
CA ASP A 248 49.25 -5.14 5.94
C ASP A 248 48.90 -3.62 5.91
N PHE A 249 47.63 -3.26 6.19
CA PHE A 249 47.16 -1.88 6.32
C PHE A 249 47.33 -1.42 7.78
N GLY A 250 48.48 -0.83 8.09
CA GLY A 250 48.78 -0.25 9.40
C GLY A 250 48.79 1.27 9.37
N CYS A 251 48.14 1.89 10.35
CA CYS A 251 48.32 3.32 10.63
C CYS A 251 49.70 3.58 11.25
N LEU A 252 50.15 4.84 11.21
CA LEU A 252 51.34 5.29 11.93
C LEU A 252 51.11 5.11 13.44
N ASP A 253 52.04 4.47 14.14
CA ASP A 253 51.94 4.17 15.59
C ASP A 253 52.99 4.93 16.43
N THR A 254 53.56 6.00 15.86
CA THR A 254 54.45 6.95 16.52
C THR A 254 53.69 8.22 16.91
N GLY A 255 54.27 9.01 17.81
CA GLY A 255 53.78 10.33 18.16
C GLY A 255 52.31 10.44 18.53
N VAL A 256 51.65 11.46 17.97
CA VAL A 256 50.19 11.66 18.16
C VAL A 256 49.35 10.66 17.37
N CYS A 257 49.94 9.93 16.43
CA CYS A 257 49.27 8.87 15.68
C CYS A 257 49.13 7.56 16.47
N ALA A 258 49.89 7.38 17.55
CA ALA A 258 49.93 6.14 18.33
C ALA A 258 48.53 5.65 18.76
N GLY A 259 48.15 4.45 18.31
CA GLY A 259 46.83 3.87 18.54
C GLY A 259 45.67 4.46 17.72
N ALA A 260 45.92 5.23 16.65
CA ALA A 260 44.88 5.70 15.74
C ALA A 260 44.11 4.52 15.10
N PRO A 261 42.77 4.52 15.11
CA PRO A 261 41.99 3.42 14.56
C PRO A 261 41.98 3.47 13.03
N VAL A 262 42.09 2.30 12.41
CA VAL A 262 41.69 2.08 11.02
C VAL A 262 40.17 2.29 10.93
N VAL A 263 39.71 2.98 9.89
CA VAL A 263 38.30 3.26 9.62
C VAL A 263 38.01 3.12 8.13
N CYS A 264 36.79 2.72 7.76
CA CYS A 264 36.33 2.90 6.38
C CYS A 264 35.84 4.34 6.18
N ARG A 265 36.22 4.97 5.07
CA ARG A 265 35.72 6.28 4.61
C ARG A 265 35.64 6.27 3.09
N GLU A 266 34.46 6.56 2.54
CA GLU A 266 34.21 6.67 1.10
C GLU A 266 34.64 5.41 0.30
N GLY A 267 34.29 4.21 0.78
CA GLY A 267 34.68 2.93 0.16
C GLY A 267 36.18 2.64 0.18
N ALA A 268 36.95 3.26 1.09
CA ALA A 268 38.38 3.05 1.23
C ALA A 268 38.84 2.98 2.71
N TRP A 269 39.77 2.07 2.99
CA TRP A 269 40.44 2.01 4.28
C TRP A 269 41.31 3.25 4.50
N SER A 270 41.13 3.87 5.67
CA SER A 270 41.78 5.11 6.10
C SER A 270 42.15 5.03 7.59
N CYS A 271 42.83 6.05 8.11
CA CYS A 271 43.24 6.15 9.51
C CYS A 271 42.65 7.40 10.13
N ASP A 272 41.99 7.27 11.29
CA ASP A 272 41.40 8.42 11.99
C ASP A 272 42.41 9.07 12.94
N TYR A 273 43.39 9.77 12.35
CA TYR A 273 44.38 10.53 13.11
C TYR A 273 43.74 11.74 13.82
N PRO A 274 44.18 12.09 15.04
CA PRO A 274 43.64 13.24 15.78
C PRO A 274 43.98 14.58 15.09
N GLY A 275 43.24 15.65 15.37
CA GLY A 275 43.47 16.99 14.79
C GLY A 275 44.79 17.69 15.19
N SER A 276 45.65 17.03 15.96
CA SER A 276 47.05 17.40 16.15
C SER A 276 47.97 16.89 15.03
N TYR A 277 47.58 15.82 14.32
CA TYR A 277 48.34 15.28 13.19
C TYR A 277 48.43 16.29 12.04
N ASP A 278 49.65 16.50 11.56
CA ASP A 278 49.98 17.40 10.46
C ASP A 278 50.49 16.56 9.26
N PRO A 279 49.73 16.42 8.16
CA PRO A 279 50.11 15.53 7.06
C PRO A 279 51.23 16.12 6.18
N GLY A 280 52.49 15.88 6.53
CA GLY A 280 53.64 16.35 5.75
C GLY A 280 54.94 16.37 6.55
N ASP A 281 55.52 17.56 6.68
CA ASP A 281 56.54 17.90 7.66
C ASP A 281 55.84 18.63 8.83
N GLU A 282 56.31 18.47 10.08
CA GLU A 282 55.70 19.10 11.26
C GLU A 282 55.65 20.65 11.20
N VAL A 283 54.48 21.24 11.51
CA VAL A 283 54.25 22.71 11.46
C VAL A 283 53.96 23.35 12.83
N ARG A 284 54.10 22.60 13.93
CA ARG A 284 53.81 23.07 15.30
C ARG A 284 54.97 22.72 16.23
N CYS A 285 55.58 23.73 16.86
CA CYS A 285 56.64 23.54 17.85
C CYS A 285 55.99 23.34 19.24
N ASP A 286 55.26 22.24 19.43
CA ASP A 286 54.44 21.99 20.64
C ASP A 286 54.97 20.91 21.60
N GLY A 287 56.06 20.22 21.24
CA GLY A 287 56.66 19.17 22.06
C GLY A 287 56.02 17.78 21.89
N SER A 288 55.20 17.63 20.85
CA SER A 288 54.64 16.36 20.37
C SER A 288 55.38 15.89 19.11
N ASP A 289 54.86 14.86 18.45
CA ASP A 289 55.41 14.22 17.25
C ASP A 289 54.21 14.16 16.28
N ASN A 290 53.97 15.26 15.56
CA ASN A 290 52.71 15.54 14.86
C ASN A 290 52.69 15.05 13.41
N ASP A 291 53.84 14.84 12.75
CA ASP A 291 53.92 14.14 11.46
C ASP A 291 54.18 12.62 11.61
N CYS A 292 54.56 12.20 12.82
CA CYS A 292 54.77 10.81 13.24
C CYS A 292 56.04 10.12 12.65
N ASP A 293 57.09 10.89 12.26
CA ASP A 293 58.48 10.44 11.96
C ASP A 293 59.09 9.64 13.11
N GLY A 294 58.69 9.92 14.36
CA GLY A 294 59.35 9.43 15.56
C GLY A 294 60.38 10.39 16.14
N ARG A 295 60.21 11.69 15.86
CA ARG A 295 60.94 12.81 16.45
C ARG A 295 59.95 13.84 16.98
N VAL A 296 60.46 14.94 17.50
CA VAL A 296 59.70 15.96 18.21
C VAL A 296 60.35 17.29 17.85
N ASP A 297 59.59 18.17 17.22
CA ASP A 297 59.99 19.51 16.80
C ASP A 297 61.22 19.57 15.86
N GLU A 298 61.56 18.52 15.11
CA GLU A 298 62.79 18.46 14.28
C GLU A 298 62.76 19.37 13.03
N SER A 299 61.57 19.77 12.59
CA SER A 299 61.34 20.63 11.42
C SER A 299 61.69 22.11 11.69
N PHE A 300 62.08 22.46 12.92
CA PHE A 300 62.47 23.82 13.34
C PHE A 300 64.00 23.99 13.48
N ASP A 301 64.56 25.08 12.93
CA ASP A 301 66.02 25.36 13.02
C ASP A 301 66.43 25.98 14.36
N HIS A 302 66.58 25.09 15.35
CA HIS A 302 67.08 25.39 16.68
C HIS A 302 68.51 25.98 16.74
N GLN A 303 69.25 26.11 15.61
CA GLN A 303 70.62 26.65 15.59
C GLN A 303 70.71 28.08 15.07
N THR A 304 69.88 28.50 14.10
CA THR A 304 69.96 29.84 13.50
C THR A 304 68.67 30.65 13.47
N ASP A 305 67.50 30.04 13.73
CA ASP A 305 66.23 30.78 13.83
C ASP A 305 66.15 31.58 15.15
N PRO A 306 66.00 32.93 15.11
CA PRO A 306 65.77 33.73 16.31
C PRO A 306 64.45 33.42 17.04
N GLN A 307 63.46 32.77 16.42
CA GLN A 307 62.16 32.48 17.00
C GLN A 307 62.11 31.15 17.79
N HIS A 308 62.99 30.21 17.44
CA HIS A 308 63.07 28.86 18.02
C HIS A 308 64.48 28.59 18.59
N CYS A 309 65.15 29.59 19.15
CA CYS A 309 66.59 29.50 19.36
C CYS A 309 66.98 28.54 20.48
N GLY A 310 67.62 27.42 20.13
CA GLY A 310 68.07 26.37 21.05
C GLY A 310 66.99 25.41 21.54
N VAL A 311 65.72 25.84 21.63
CA VAL A 311 64.50 25.04 21.87
C VAL A 311 63.27 25.76 21.28
N CYS A 312 62.17 25.03 21.08
CA CYS A 312 60.89 25.57 20.63
C CYS A 312 60.43 26.82 21.37
N ASN A 313 59.85 27.77 20.61
CA ASN A 313 59.26 29.03 21.06
C ASN A 313 60.18 29.92 21.93
N ASN A 314 61.48 29.60 22.04
CA ASN A 314 62.45 30.43 22.73
C ASN A 314 62.91 31.58 21.82
N ALA A 315 61.97 32.50 21.58
CA ALA A 315 62.20 33.67 20.77
C ALA A 315 63.20 34.61 21.45
N CYS A 316 64.32 34.85 20.78
CA CYS A 316 65.30 35.83 21.19
C CYS A 316 64.69 37.23 21.09
N SER A 317 64.65 37.93 22.22
CA SER A 317 64.13 39.29 22.32
C SER A 317 65.12 40.14 23.10
N TYR A 318 65.44 41.30 22.54
CA TYR A 318 66.32 42.32 23.09
C TYR A 318 65.71 43.67 22.73
N ASP A 319 65.58 44.59 23.70
CA ASP A 319 65.03 45.90 23.41
C ASP A 319 65.93 46.64 22.41
N HIS A 320 65.33 47.02 21.27
CA HIS A 320 65.93 47.86 20.23
C HIS A 320 67.25 47.35 19.62
N ALA A 321 67.37 46.03 19.48
CA ALA A 321 68.47 45.38 18.77
C ALA A 321 67.99 44.18 17.95
N ALA A 322 68.65 43.91 16.83
CA ALA A 322 68.34 42.75 16.01
C ALA A 322 68.60 41.44 16.79
N PRO A 323 67.59 40.56 17.00
CA PRO A 323 67.80 39.30 17.70
C PRO A 323 68.52 38.29 16.81
N LEU A 324 69.61 37.70 17.31
CA LEU A 324 70.34 36.64 16.62
C LEU A 324 70.29 35.33 17.41
N CYS A 325 70.11 34.21 16.71
CA CYS A 325 70.46 32.90 17.23
C CYS A 325 71.83 32.48 16.68
N VAL A 326 72.76 32.10 17.56
CA VAL A 326 74.11 31.64 17.19
C VAL A 326 74.46 30.41 18.02
N ASP A 327 74.75 29.29 17.36
CA ASP A 327 75.03 27.99 17.99
C ASP A 327 73.96 27.59 19.04
N GLY A 328 72.68 27.84 18.75
CA GLY A 328 71.56 27.56 19.65
C GLY A 328 71.52 28.43 20.92
N ARG A 329 71.99 29.68 20.83
CA ARG A 329 71.92 30.67 21.91
C ARG A 329 71.52 32.03 21.37
N CYS A 330 70.65 32.72 22.11
CA CYS A 330 70.36 34.13 21.82
C CYS A 330 71.60 35.00 22.03
N ALA A 331 71.83 35.90 21.09
CA ALA A 331 72.86 36.91 21.11
C ALA A 331 72.29 38.26 20.65
N LEU A 332 72.78 39.34 21.26
CA LEU A 332 72.52 40.71 20.81
C LEU A 332 73.19 40.92 19.45
N GLY A 333 72.40 41.27 18.43
CA GLY A 333 72.90 41.70 17.12
C GLY A 333 73.28 43.19 17.11
N ASP A 334 73.25 43.79 15.92
CA ASP A 334 73.39 45.24 15.79
C ASP A 334 72.18 45.96 16.43
N CYS A 335 72.42 47.06 17.14
CA CYS A 335 71.37 47.95 17.62
C CYS A 335 70.55 48.51 16.44
N GLU A 336 69.26 48.75 16.65
CA GLU A 336 68.42 49.43 15.67
C GLU A 336 68.96 50.85 15.38
N PRO A 337 68.82 51.40 14.15
CA PRO A 337 69.42 52.69 13.80
C PRO A 337 68.97 53.86 14.70
N GLY A 338 69.92 54.43 15.45
CA GLY A 338 69.69 55.48 16.45
C GLY A 338 69.70 54.99 17.90
N TRP A 339 69.67 53.67 18.13
CA TRP A 339 69.78 53.06 19.44
C TRP A 339 71.21 52.66 19.77
N HIS A 340 71.54 52.76 21.05
CA HIS A 340 72.87 52.59 21.60
C HIS A 340 72.79 51.83 22.92
N ASN A 341 73.63 50.80 23.08
CA ASN A 341 73.84 50.19 24.40
C ASN A 341 74.76 51.12 25.22
N ALA A 342 74.18 51.85 26.17
CA ALA A 342 74.86 52.97 26.85
C ALA A 342 75.63 52.55 28.12
N ASP A 343 75.26 51.43 28.75
CA ASP A 343 75.91 50.92 29.96
C ASP A 343 76.98 49.83 29.69
N GLY A 344 76.98 49.25 28.48
CA GLY A 344 77.86 48.17 28.04
C GLY A 344 77.33 46.75 28.28
N ASN A 345 76.07 46.59 28.70
CA ASN A 345 75.49 45.31 29.12
C ASN A 345 74.52 44.71 28.10
N ALA A 346 74.98 43.72 27.32
CA ALA A 346 74.15 42.98 26.35
C ALA A 346 73.01 42.13 26.96
N GLY A 347 72.76 42.23 28.27
CA GLY A 347 71.65 41.60 28.96
C GLY A 347 70.36 42.44 29.01
N ASN A 348 70.40 43.73 28.65
CA ASN A 348 69.22 44.61 28.62
C ASN A 348 68.81 45.10 27.22
N GLY A 349 69.68 45.03 26.20
CA GLY A 349 69.35 45.35 24.81
C GLY A 349 70.30 46.40 24.21
N CYS A 350 69.73 47.41 23.55
CA CYS A 350 70.38 48.68 23.23
C CYS A 350 69.52 49.82 23.79
N GLU A 351 69.76 50.16 25.05
CA GLU A 351 68.78 50.76 25.97
C GLU A 351 68.61 52.27 25.81
N TYR A 352 69.41 52.92 24.96
CA TYR A 352 69.44 54.37 24.80
C TYR A 352 69.22 54.80 23.35
N GLY A 353 68.02 55.29 23.05
CA GLY A 353 67.66 55.76 21.71
C GLY A 353 66.16 56.02 21.52
N PRO A 354 65.73 56.26 20.26
CA PRO A 354 66.57 56.48 19.10
C PRO A 354 67.06 57.94 19.09
N CYS A 355 68.31 58.20 19.49
CA CYS A 355 68.87 59.55 19.62
C CYS A 355 69.56 59.96 18.31
N GLN A 356 69.30 61.18 17.84
CA GLN A 356 70.01 61.76 16.70
C GLN A 356 70.49 63.17 17.06
N LEU A 357 71.82 63.35 17.09
CA LEU A 357 72.46 64.64 17.34
C LEU A 357 71.82 65.77 16.52
N SER A 358 71.16 66.68 17.23
CA SER A 358 70.21 67.64 16.69
C SER A 358 70.55 69.06 17.19
N ASN A 359 69.94 70.09 16.57
CA ASN A 359 70.11 71.52 16.87
C ASN A 359 71.56 72.05 17.09
N MET A 360 72.59 71.31 16.64
CA MET A 360 74.02 71.52 16.95
C MET A 360 74.43 71.31 18.43
N GLY A 361 73.65 70.55 19.22
CA GLY A 361 73.87 70.34 20.65
C GLY A 361 73.44 71.54 21.49
N LEU A 362 72.14 71.85 21.44
CA LEU A 362 71.47 72.92 22.20
C LEU A 362 69.99 72.55 22.37
N GLU A 363 69.50 72.52 23.60
CA GLU A 363 68.16 71.99 23.89
C GLU A 363 66.99 72.88 23.41
N GLN A 364 65.84 72.25 23.10
CA GLN A 364 64.73 72.88 22.37
C GLN A 364 63.33 72.28 22.62
N CYS A 365 62.96 71.94 23.85
CA CYS A 365 61.62 71.45 24.25
C CYS A 365 60.84 70.65 23.18
N ASP A 366 61.46 69.59 22.65
CA ASP A 366 60.96 68.79 21.53
C ASP A 366 61.01 67.27 21.74
N GLY A 367 61.58 66.79 22.86
CA GLY A 367 61.55 65.38 23.25
C GLY A 367 62.86 64.67 22.97
N ILE A 368 63.76 65.37 22.28
CA ILE A 368 65.05 64.88 21.86
C ILE A 368 66.06 65.49 22.82
N ASP A 369 66.82 64.63 23.49
CA ASP A 369 68.12 65.02 24.03
C ASP A 369 69.00 65.44 22.84
N ASN A 370 69.13 66.76 22.62
CA ASN A 370 69.66 67.28 21.36
C ASN A 370 71.20 67.13 21.27
N ASP A 371 71.90 66.87 22.39
CA ASP A 371 73.33 66.52 22.42
C ASP A 371 73.66 65.05 22.78
N CYS A 372 72.65 64.27 23.16
CA CYS A 372 72.64 62.83 23.48
C CYS A 372 73.44 62.42 24.75
N ASP A 373 73.41 63.21 25.85
CA ASP A 373 74.08 62.91 27.15
C ASP A 373 73.26 62.11 28.19
N ALA A 374 71.98 61.85 27.91
CA ALA A 374 70.91 61.26 28.73
C ALA A 374 70.16 62.23 29.67
N ALA A 375 70.05 63.51 29.29
CA ALA A 375 69.12 64.49 29.85
C ALA A 375 68.26 65.14 28.74
N VAL A 376 67.00 65.49 29.03
CA VAL A 376 66.06 66.04 28.03
C VAL A 376 65.50 67.40 28.48
N ASP A 377 65.81 68.44 27.72
CA ASP A 377 65.13 69.75 27.66
C ASP A 377 64.99 70.57 28.97
N GLU A 378 66.10 71.05 29.54
CA GLU A 378 66.06 71.98 30.67
C GLU A 378 65.69 73.46 30.34
N GLU A 379 65.11 74.15 31.34
CA GLU A 379 64.90 75.61 31.44
C GLU A 379 63.95 76.35 30.44
N LEU A 380 62.94 75.71 29.83
CA LEU A 380 61.97 76.38 28.90
C LEU A 380 60.51 76.61 29.40
N ARG A 381 59.82 77.66 28.89
CA ARG A 381 58.37 77.99 29.11
C ARG A 381 57.73 78.80 27.95
N VAL A 382 56.48 78.50 27.57
CA VAL A 382 55.74 79.06 26.40
C VAL A 382 54.22 79.25 26.70
N ALA A 383 53.41 79.81 25.79
CA ALA A 383 51.96 80.06 25.91
C ALA A 383 51.13 79.31 24.84
N CYS A 384 49.85 79.01 25.10
CA CYS A 384 49.08 77.99 24.35
C CYS A 384 47.54 78.18 24.36
N GLY A 385 46.84 77.37 23.56
CA GLY A 385 45.37 77.24 23.52
C GLY A 385 44.65 78.30 22.66
N MET A 386 43.32 78.21 22.61
CA MET A 386 42.45 79.03 21.76
C MET A 386 41.12 79.38 22.47
N ASP A 387 40.49 80.48 22.06
CA ASP A 387 39.24 81.00 22.64
C ASP A 387 38.11 81.02 21.56
N VAL A 388 37.69 79.83 21.10
CA VAL A 388 36.57 79.57 20.16
C VAL A 388 35.68 78.49 20.79
N GLY A 389 34.39 78.41 20.44
CA GLY A 389 33.48 77.43 21.04
C GLY A 389 33.42 77.46 22.56
N GLN A 390 33.55 76.28 23.20
CA GLN A 390 33.74 76.14 24.64
C GLN A 390 35.22 76.28 25.09
N CYS A 391 36.18 76.37 24.16
CA CYS A 391 37.61 76.37 24.45
C CYS A 391 38.12 77.63 25.20
N ARG A 392 39.32 77.50 25.78
CA ARG A 392 40.05 78.59 26.45
C ARG A 392 41.56 78.42 26.36
N SER A 393 42.28 79.53 26.30
CA SER A 393 43.76 79.62 26.31
C SER A 393 44.44 79.51 27.70
N GLY A 394 45.76 79.20 27.71
CA GLY A 394 46.57 78.91 28.91
C GLY A 394 48.09 79.03 28.72
N PHE A 395 48.90 78.36 29.55
CA PHE A 395 50.38 78.38 29.49
C PHE A 395 51.06 77.01 29.68
N GLN A 396 52.27 76.82 29.15
CA GLN A 396 53.04 75.56 29.21
C GLN A 396 54.46 75.79 29.77
N GLY A 397 54.96 74.87 30.58
CA GLY A 397 56.39 74.71 30.86
C GLY A 397 56.95 73.53 30.08
N CYS A 398 58.27 73.42 29.91
CA CYS A 398 58.84 72.17 29.42
C CYS A 398 58.85 71.10 30.51
N ILE A 399 58.30 69.91 30.22
CA ILE A 399 58.40 68.69 31.06
C ILE A 399 58.49 67.51 30.09
N ASP A 400 59.44 66.61 30.32
CA ASP A 400 59.70 65.41 29.49
C ASP A 400 59.80 65.75 27.98
N GLY A 401 60.55 66.82 27.68
CA GLY A 401 60.78 67.33 26.32
C GLY A 401 59.52 67.72 25.55
N ARG A 402 58.47 68.15 26.23
CA ARG A 402 57.32 68.77 25.57
C ARG A 402 56.85 69.95 26.36
N LEU A 403 56.23 70.88 25.65
CA LEU A 403 55.39 71.88 26.28
C LEU A 403 54.25 71.13 26.97
N ALA A 404 54.35 71.03 28.30
CA ALA A 404 53.45 70.31 29.18
C ALA A 404 52.04 70.88 29.10
N ASP A 405 51.04 70.09 29.53
CA ASP A 405 49.63 70.40 29.36
C ASP A 405 49.28 71.85 29.72
N CYS A 406 48.46 72.46 28.87
CA CYS A 406 48.20 73.90 28.84
C CYS A 406 47.43 74.35 30.10
N GLU A 407 48.15 74.69 31.18
CA GLU A 407 47.55 75.01 32.47
C GLU A 407 46.57 76.19 32.36
N GLY A 408 45.31 75.92 32.71
CA GLY A 408 44.21 76.89 32.66
C GLY A 408 43.37 76.89 31.38
N ALA A 409 43.80 76.14 30.34
CA ALA A 409 43.05 75.99 29.10
C ALA A 409 41.88 75.02 29.21
N ILE A 410 40.97 75.15 28.25
CA ILE A 410 39.97 74.13 27.89
C ILE A 410 40.25 73.84 26.42
N GLY A 411 40.66 72.61 26.12
CA GLY A 411 40.94 72.15 24.76
C GLY A 411 39.69 71.58 24.09
N PRO A 412 39.72 71.43 22.76
CA PRO A 412 38.60 70.90 21.99
C PRO A 412 38.26 69.46 22.42
N GLN A 413 36.98 69.12 22.43
CA GLN A 413 36.47 67.78 22.72
C GLN A 413 35.69 67.26 21.49
N PRO A 414 35.62 65.95 21.24
CA PRO A 414 34.77 65.40 20.18
C PRO A 414 33.32 65.84 20.37
N GLU A 415 32.62 66.11 19.27
CA GLU A 415 31.26 66.64 19.34
C GLU A 415 30.25 65.71 20.00
N VAL A 416 29.20 66.32 20.55
CA VAL A 416 28.11 65.65 21.26
C VAL A 416 26.81 66.41 20.99
N CYS A 417 25.81 65.74 20.40
CA CYS A 417 24.52 66.32 19.96
C CYS A 417 23.77 67.19 21.00
N ASP A 418 24.23 68.41 21.25
CA ASP A 418 23.70 69.34 22.25
C ASP A 418 23.61 70.80 21.76
N GLY A 419 24.07 71.08 20.53
CA GLY A 419 24.03 72.39 19.89
C GLY A 419 25.11 73.36 20.35
N LEU A 420 26.19 72.86 20.95
CA LEU A 420 27.40 73.61 21.29
C LEU A 420 28.56 73.27 20.33
N ASP A 421 29.49 74.22 20.25
CA ASP A 421 30.77 74.15 19.54
C ASP A 421 31.82 73.68 20.56
N ASN A 422 31.96 72.35 20.70
CA ASN A 422 32.77 71.63 21.68
C ASN A 422 34.16 71.27 21.14
N ASP A 423 34.28 71.00 19.83
CA ASP A 423 35.53 70.77 19.10
C ASP A 423 36.22 72.09 18.68
N CYS A 424 35.51 73.22 18.78
CA CYS A 424 36.04 74.56 18.58
C CYS A 424 36.45 74.91 17.12
N ASP A 425 35.97 74.17 16.11
CA ASP A 425 35.97 74.52 14.67
C ASP A 425 35.26 75.86 14.40
N GLY A 426 34.18 76.14 15.13
CA GLY A 426 33.32 77.32 14.93
C GLY A 426 31.93 77.00 14.38
N GLN A 427 31.57 75.72 14.26
CA GLN A 427 30.24 75.20 13.98
C GLN A 427 29.78 74.26 15.13
N PRO A 428 28.47 73.95 15.25
CA PRO A 428 27.99 72.88 16.16
C PRO A 428 27.42 71.64 15.42
N ASP A 429 27.68 70.45 15.99
CA ASP A 429 27.07 69.15 15.64
C ASP A 429 27.32 68.63 14.19
N GLU A 430 28.43 69.01 13.55
CA GLU A 430 28.76 68.71 12.13
C GLU A 430 29.52 67.39 11.90
N ASP A 431 30.28 66.89 12.88
CA ASP A 431 31.12 65.70 12.73
C ASP A 431 30.33 64.37 12.69
N PHE A 432 28.99 64.43 12.77
CA PHE A 432 28.10 63.27 12.75
C PHE A 432 27.68 62.85 11.34
N GLY A 433 27.67 61.53 11.09
CA GLY A 433 27.39 60.92 9.78
C GLY A 433 25.92 60.93 9.34
N ILE A 434 25.26 62.09 9.32
CA ILE A 434 23.79 62.23 9.19
C ILE A 434 23.13 61.65 7.93
N LEU A 435 23.91 61.18 6.95
CA LEU A 435 23.41 60.54 5.73
C LEU A 435 23.43 59.00 5.77
N SER A 436 24.08 58.41 6.77
CA SER A 436 24.36 56.96 6.85
C SER A 436 24.43 56.37 8.26
N ASP A 437 24.53 57.18 9.32
CA ASP A 437 24.48 56.71 10.70
C ASP A 437 23.03 56.55 11.19
N VAL A 438 22.69 55.34 11.63
CA VAL A 438 21.37 54.97 12.18
C VAL A 438 21.01 55.71 13.46
N ASN A 439 21.99 56.25 14.19
CA ASN A 439 21.81 56.99 15.45
C ASN A 439 21.61 58.51 15.24
N ASN A 440 21.92 59.01 14.05
CA ASN A 440 22.00 60.45 13.72
C ASN A 440 21.30 60.75 12.38
N CYS A 441 20.30 59.95 11.99
CA CYS A 441 19.82 59.94 10.63
C CYS A 441 19.05 61.22 10.26
N GLY A 442 19.52 61.95 9.24
CA GLY A 442 18.96 63.23 8.80
C GLY A 442 19.18 64.40 9.77
N ARG A 443 19.54 64.15 11.04
CA ARG A 443 20.03 65.13 12.03
C ARG A 443 20.64 64.42 13.26
N CYS A 444 21.55 65.12 13.95
CA CYS A 444 22.13 64.71 15.23
C CYS A 444 21.05 64.22 16.22
N GLY A 445 21.31 63.10 16.88
CA GLY A 445 20.46 62.48 17.90
C GLY A 445 19.14 61.87 17.39
N PHE A 446 18.93 61.76 16.07
CA PHE A 446 17.77 61.05 15.52
C PHE A 446 18.10 59.59 15.25
N VAL A 447 17.89 58.76 16.27
CA VAL A 447 17.95 57.30 16.17
C VAL A 447 16.74 56.79 15.38
N CYS A 448 16.99 55.91 14.40
CA CYS A 448 15.94 55.20 13.68
C CYS A 448 15.34 54.09 14.57
N ASP A 449 14.19 54.37 15.17
CA ASP A 449 13.38 53.46 15.98
C ASP A 449 12.21 52.94 15.13
N LEU A 450 12.38 51.77 14.51
CA LEU A 450 11.40 51.12 13.63
C LEU A 450 10.79 49.90 14.32
N ALA A 451 9.47 49.74 14.26
CA ALA A 451 8.81 48.63 14.96
C ALA A 451 9.18 47.28 14.31
N GLU A 452 9.68 46.36 15.13
CA GLU A 452 10.03 44.99 14.76
C GLU A 452 10.93 44.86 13.51
N ALA A 453 11.81 45.84 13.29
CA ALA A 453 12.73 45.89 12.15
C ALA A 453 14.11 46.39 12.57
N SER A 454 15.16 45.88 11.91
CA SER A 454 16.48 46.50 11.95
C SER A 454 16.53 47.65 10.95
N ALA A 455 16.88 48.85 11.45
CA ALA A 455 16.89 50.07 10.67
C ALA A 455 18.25 50.37 10.03
N ARG A 456 18.24 50.96 8.85
CA ARG A 456 19.39 51.61 8.20
C ARG A 456 19.11 53.08 7.98
N CYS A 457 20.15 53.90 7.94
CA CYS A 457 20.05 55.26 7.43
C CYS A 457 20.55 55.32 5.98
N SER A 458 19.79 55.92 5.08
CA SER A 458 20.22 56.18 3.71
C SER A 458 19.79 57.58 3.25
N GLN A 459 20.76 58.41 2.85
CA GLN A 459 20.53 59.79 2.41
C GLN A 459 19.81 60.67 3.47
N GLY A 460 19.89 60.29 4.74
CA GLY A 460 19.21 60.97 5.85
C GLY A 460 17.75 60.55 6.08
N ALA A 461 17.29 59.48 5.43
CA ALA A 461 16.04 58.80 5.75
C ALA A 461 16.31 57.48 6.49
N CYS A 462 15.54 57.21 7.54
CA CYS A 462 15.45 55.88 8.12
C CYS A 462 14.68 54.97 7.16
N LEU A 463 15.23 53.80 6.86
CA LEU A 463 14.61 52.76 6.05
C LEU A 463 14.71 51.42 6.79
N ILE A 464 13.81 50.50 6.52
CA ILE A 464 13.94 49.09 6.92
C ILE A 464 15.17 48.51 6.20
N ASP A 465 16.05 47.83 6.94
CA ASP A 465 17.12 47.01 6.37
C ASP A 465 16.69 45.55 6.27
N ASN A 466 16.19 44.99 7.37
CA ASN A 466 15.59 43.66 7.49
C ASN A 466 14.53 43.67 8.60
N CYS A 467 13.46 42.87 8.47
CA CYS A 467 12.50 42.64 9.56
C CYS A 467 13.08 41.72 10.65
N ASN A 468 12.51 41.79 11.86
CA ASN A 468 12.77 40.80 12.90
C ASN A 468 12.20 39.42 12.49
N PRO A 469 12.80 38.29 12.92
CA PRO A 469 12.28 36.96 12.58
C PRO A 469 10.83 36.78 13.05
N GLY A 470 9.93 36.47 12.10
CA GLY A 470 8.49 36.37 12.33
C GLY A 470 7.68 37.64 12.08
N PHE A 471 8.29 38.69 11.53
CA PHE A 471 7.65 39.93 11.11
C PHE A 471 7.94 40.26 9.65
N TRP A 472 6.99 40.93 8.98
CA TRP A 472 7.03 41.30 7.56
C TRP A 472 6.50 42.73 7.34
N ASP A 473 7.00 43.39 6.30
CA ASP A 473 6.45 44.65 5.76
C ASP A 473 5.61 44.31 4.51
N ASN A 474 4.29 44.38 4.68
CA ASN A 474 3.32 43.98 3.64
C ASN A 474 2.75 45.18 2.88
N ASN A 475 3.13 46.42 3.25
CA ASN A 475 2.58 47.63 2.63
C ASN A 475 3.63 48.55 2.00
N GLY A 476 4.91 48.29 2.24
CA GLY A 476 6.06 48.99 1.66
C GLY A 476 6.36 50.34 2.32
N ASN A 477 6.09 50.50 3.61
CA ASN A 477 6.24 51.77 4.32
C ASN A 477 7.22 51.69 5.48
N ASP A 478 8.45 52.18 5.24
CA ASP A 478 9.53 52.31 6.22
C ASP A 478 9.19 53.06 7.53
N ALA A 479 8.01 53.68 7.63
CA ALA A 479 7.60 54.54 8.74
C ALA A 479 6.80 53.84 9.86
N ASP A 480 6.16 52.70 9.60
CA ASP A 480 5.44 51.90 10.60
C ASP A 480 6.33 50.74 11.11
N GLY A 481 7.19 50.19 10.26
CA GLY A 481 8.09 49.07 10.55
C GLY A 481 7.70 47.80 9.80
N CYS A 482 7.96 46.63 10.39
CA CYS A 482 7.45 45.36 9.88
C CYS A 482 6.24 44.94 10.72
N GLU A 483 5.05 45.34 10.31
CA GLU A 483 3.86 45.29 11.18
C GLU A 483 3.16 43.94 11.19
N TYR A 484 3.46 43.07 10.22
CA TYR A 484 2.75 41.82 10.03
C TYR A 484 3.47 40.63 10.68
N ALA A 485 2.94 40.18 11.81
CA ALA A 485 3.46 39.05 12.56
C ALA A 485 3.01 37.70 11.95
N CYS A 486 3.86 37.13 11.09
CA CYS A 486 3.59 35.90 10.34
C CYS A 486 4.80 34.95 10.33
N THR A 487 4.53 33.64 10.36
CA THR A 487 5.56 32.59 10.35
C THR A 487 5.32 31.68 9.15
N LEU A 488 6.25 31.70 8.19
CA LEU A 488 6.18 30.86 6.99
C LEU A 488 5.86 29.40 7.33
N SER A 489 4.74 28.93 6.77
CA SER A 489 4.24 27.56 6.89
C SER A 489 4.04 26.97 5.49
N ASN A 490 3.79 25.66 5.40
CA ASN A 490 3.60 24.93 4.13
C ASN A 490 4.61 25.26 2.99
N GLN A 491 5.86 25.62 3.35
CA GLN A 491 6.93 26.07 2.44
C GLN A 491 6.67 27.39 1.68
N GLY A 492 5.74 28.24 2.13
CA GLY A 492 5.35 29.45 1.40
C GLY A 492 4.45 29.14 0.19
N VAL A 493 3.51 28.22 0.40
CA VAL A 493 2.45 27.86 -0.56
C VAL A 493 1.14 27.79 0.22
N GLU A 494 0.14 28.55 -0.18
CA GLU A 494 -1.16 28.57 0.53
C GLU A 494 -1.83 27.19 0.61
N ALA A 495 -2.28 26.86 1.81
CA ALA A 495 -3.10 25.72 2.14
C ALA A 495 -4.46 26.18 2.70
N CYS A 496 -5.46 25.31 2.65
CA CYS A 496 -6.80 25.62 3.12
C CYS A 496 -6.98 25.40 4.63
N ASP A 497 -6.20 26.14 5.44
CA ASP A 497 -6.19 26.03 6.90
C ASP A 497 -6.45 27.36 7.66
N GLN A 498 -6.74 28.46 6.94
CA GLN A 498 -6.88 29.83 7.47
C GLN A 498 -5.59 30.40 8.12
N VAL A 499 -4.42 29.90 7.71
CA VAL A 499 -3.12 30.49 8.03
C VAL A 499 -2.52 31.04 6.74
N ASP A 500 -2.15 32.31 6.74
CA ASP A 500 -1.27 32.89 5.71
C ASP A 500 0.08 32.15 5.76
N ASN A 501 0.38 31.37 4.71
CA ASN A 501 1.53 30.47 4.64
C ASN A 501 2.76 31.13 3.99
N ASP A 502 2.56 32.05 3.04
CA ASP A 502 3.66 32.77 2.36
C ASP A 502 3.98 34.17 2.92
N CYS A 503 3.10 34.67 3.81
CA CYS A 503 3.14 35.95 4.52
C CYS A 503 2.83 37.20 3.68
N ASP A 504 2.14 37.10 2.54
CA ASP A 504 1.61 38.20 1.70
C ASP A 504 0.60 39.12 2.42
N GLY A 505 -0.14 38.62 3.41
CA GLY A 505 -1.15 39.36 4.17
C GLY A 505 -2.59 39.17 3.68
N ALA A 506 -2.79 38.36 2.65
CA ALA A 506 -4.03 37.64 2.42
C ALA A 506 -4.06 36.31 3.23
N ILE A 507 -5.04 35.44 2.99
CA ILE A 507 -5.24 34.13 3.65
C ILE A 507 -6.05 33.24 2.68
N ASP A 508 -5.61 31.99 2.47
CA ASP A 508 -6.25 30.98 1.61
C ASP A 508 -6.34 31.38 0.10
N GLU A 509 -5.51 32.30 -0.40
CA GLU A 509 -5.46 32.70 -1.82
C GLU A 509 -4.48 31.86 -2.67
N GLY A 510 -4.37 32.13 -3.98
CA GLY A 510 -3.60 31.28 -4.91
C GLY A 510 -4.18 29.88 -5.18
N ILE A 511 -4.99 29.34 -4.26
CA ILE A 511 -5.62 28.00 -4.31
C ILE A 511 -6.50 27.85 -5.57
N ASP A 512 -6.34 26.72 -6.28
CA ASP A 512 -7.14 26.38 -7.46
C ASP A 512 -8.59 26.01 -7.10
N LEU A 513 -9.43 27.03 -6.97
CA LEU A 513 -10.86 26.83 -6.76
C LEU A 513 -11.62 26.38 -8.02
N GLU A 514 -10.98 26.22 -9.19
CA GLU A 514 -11.66 25.92 -10.46
C GLU A 514 -11.55 24.45 -10.89
N SER A 515 -10.41 23.79 -10.63
CA SER A 515 -10.14 22.40 -10.99
C SER A 515 -9.72 21.47 -9.84
N ASP A 516 -9.31 21.96 -8.67
CA ASP A 516 -8.93 21.09 -7.53
C ASP A 516 -10.17 20.37 -6.94
N PRO A 517 -10.20 19.02 -6.91
CA PRO A 517 -11.26 18.28 -6.22
C PRO A 517 -11.30 18.48 -4.70
N LEU A 518 -10.24 18.96 -4.06
CA LEU A 518 -10.20 19.20 -2.60
C LEU A 518 -10.74 20.57 -2.20
N ASN A 519 -10.64 21.57 -3.08
CA ASN A 519 -10.98 22.98 -2.81
C ASN A 519 -12.05 23.54 -3.76
N CYS A 520 -12.91 22.67 -4.29
CA CYS A 520 -13.72 22.98 -5.45
C CYS A 520 -14.72 24.13 -5.24
N GLY A 521 -14.46 25.26 -5.89
CA GLY A 521 -15.23 26.49 -5.83
C GLY A 521 -15.15 27.29 -4.54
N GLY A 522 -14.48 26.76 -3.52
CA GLY A 522 -14.30 27.36 -2.20
C GLY A 522 -13.41 26.48 -1.30
N CYS A 523 -12.66 27.13 -0.43
CA CYS A 523 -11.66 26.50 0.41
C CYS A 523 -12.19 25.29 1.23
N GLY A 524 -11.45 24.18 1.22
CA GLY A 524 -11.78 22.92 1.90
C GLY A 524 -13.01 22.17 1.35
N ARG A 525 -13.61 22.62 0.25
CA ARG A 525 -14.80 22.00 -0.35
C ARG A 525 -14.44 20.77 -1.18
N ARG A 526 -14.09 19.68 -0.49
CA ARG A 526 -13.83 18.38 -1.13
C ARG A 526 -15.06 17.87 -1.89
N CYS A 527 -14.86 17.52 -3.15
CA CYS A 527 -15.77 16.72 -3.93
C CYS A 527 -15.61 15.26 -3.51
N ALA A 528 -16.63 14.71 -2.84
CA ALA A 528 -16.62 13.35 -2.35
C ALA A 528 -17.96 12.69 -2.65
N TYR A 529 -17.89 11.47 -3.17
CA TYR A 529 -19.02 10.67 -3.63
C TYR A 529 -18.88 9.25 -3.10
N GLU A 530 -19.98 8.52 -2.98
CA GLU A 530 -19.95 7.13 -2.54
C GLU A 530 -19.34 6.26 -3.64
N HIS A 531 -18.34 5.45 -3.29
CA HIS A 531 -17.57 4.58 -4.20
C HIS A 531 -17.05 5.22 -5.51
N ALA A 532 -16.78 6.53 -5.52
CA ALA A 532 -16.31 7.22 -6.71
C ALA A 532 -15.32 8.35 -6.39
N SER A 533 -14.44 8.61 -7.37
CA SER A 533 -13.59 9.81 -7.36
C SER A 533 -14.44 11.08 -7.51
N GLY A 534 -14.01 12.15 -6.84
CA GLY A 534 -14.57 13.49 -7.03
C GLY A 534 -13.80 14.29 -8.06
N ARG A 535 -14.50 15.13 -8.83
CA ARG A 535 -13.92 16.06 -9.79
C ARG A 535 -14.45 17.47 -9.54
N CYS A 536 -13.64 18.49 -9.80
CA CYS A 536 -14.12 19.86 -9.91
C CYS A 536 -14.20 20.27 -11.38
N ASP A 537 -15.38 20.72 -11.82
CA ASP A 537 -15.57 21.34 -13.13
C ASP A 537 -16.05 22.77 -12.94
N ALA A 538 -15.16 23.73 -13.22
CA ALA A 538 -15.46 25.16 -13.17
C ALA A 538 -16.16 25.59 -11.87
N ARG A 539 -15.51 25.28 -10.73
CA ARG A 539 -15.96 25.62 -9.36
C ARG A 539 -17.17 24.81 -8.84
N GLN A 540 -17.60 23.78 -9.57
CA GLN A 540 -18.70 22.90 -9.18
C GLN A 540 -18.24 21.43 -9.13
N CYS A 541 -18.54 20.74 -8.03
CA CYS A 541 -18.25 19.31 -7.93
C CYS A 541 -19.10 18.50 -8.90
N SER A 542 -18.44 17.58 -9.59
CA SER A 542 -18.99 16.57 -10.49
C SER A 542 -18.52 15.18 -10.06
N LEU A 543 -19.34 14.16 -10.34
CA LEU A 543 -18.94 12.77 -10.18
C LEU A 543 -17.79 12.48 -11.15
N GLY A 544 -16.72 11.86 -10.64
CA GLY A 544 -15.58 11.43 -11.42
C GLY A 544 -15.78 10.04 -12.02
N MET A 545 -14.70 9.26 -12.08
CA MET A 545 -14.78 7.83 -12.37
C MET A 545 -15.15 7.07 -11.09
N CYS A 546 -15.91 5.99 -11.24
CA CYS A 546 -16.15 5.03 -10.16
C CYS A 546 -14.87 4.35 -9.69
N ASN A 547 -14.89 3.83 -8.47
CA ASN A 547 -13.84 2.95 -7.96
C ASN A 547 -13.93 1.58 -8.67
N PRO A 548 -12.83 0.82 -8.77
CA PRO A 548 -12.85 -0.53 -9.34
C PRO A 548 -13.88 -1.42 -8.66
N GLY A 549 -14.69 -2.13 -9.46
CA GLY A 549 -15.80 -2.96 -8.97
C GLY A 549 -17.10 -2.21 -8.68
N PHE A 550 -17.14 -0.88 -8.81
CA PHE A 550 -18.34 -0.06 -8.62
C PHE A 550 -18.75 0.64 -9.92
N HIS A 551 -20.05 0.83 -10.10
CA HIS A 551 -20.65 1.44 -11.31
C HIS A 551 -21.70 2.49 -10.93
N ASP A 552 -21.74 3.62 -11.64
CA ASP A 552 -22.82 4.62 -11.59
C ASP A 552 -23.91 4.15 -12.53
N ILE A 553 -24.97 3.61 -11.93
CA ILE A 553 -26.00 2.89 -12.65
C ILE A 553 -27.19 3.82 -12.88
N ASP A 554 -27.77 4.46 -11.86
CA ASP A 554 -28.88 5.41 -12.05
C ASP A 554 -28.51 6.79 -12.64
N GLY A 555 -27.22 7.11 -12.78
CA GLY A 555 -26.74 8.37 -13.34
C GLY A 555 -26.92 9.56 -12.40
N ASN A 556 -27.15 9.31 -11.10
CA ASN A 556 -27.42 10.33 -10.10
C ASN A 556 -26.19 10.61 -9.23
N PRO A 557 -25.49 11.74 -9.44
CA PRO A 557 -24.29 12.07 -8.67
C PRO A 557 -24.57 12.36 -7.18
N ALA A 558 -25.81 12.21 -6.69
CA ALA A 558 -26.13 12.29 -5.27
C ALA A 558 -25.87 10.97 -4.49
N ASN A 559 -25.83 9.82 -5.16
CA ASN A 559 -25.54 8.50 -4.57
C ASN A 559 -24.19 7.89 -5.00
N GLY A 560 -23.45 8.58 -5.87
CA GLY A 560 -22.14 8.09 -6.32
C GLY A 560 -22.28 6.90 -7.27
N CYS A 561 -21.36 5.94 -7.20
CA CYS A 561 -21.43 4.69 -7.96
C CYS A 561 -22.04 3.61 -7.07
N GLU A 562 -23.34 3.38 -7.20
CA GLU A 562 -24.16 2.69 -6.19
C GLU A 562 -24.17 1.16 -6.31
N TYR A 563 -23.58 0.60 -7.37
CA TYR A 563 -23.66 -0.82 -7.68
C TYR A 563 -22.29 -1.50 -7.67
N GLU A 564 -22.12 -2.48 -6.77
CA GLU A 564 -20.93 -3.32 -6.66
C GLU A 564 -21.09 -4.57 -7.54
N CYS A 565 -20.28 -4.67 -8.60
CA CYS A 565 -20.34 -5.76 -9.59
C CYS A 565 -19.01 -5.91 -10.33
N GLN A 566 -18.59 -7.16 -10.58
CA GLN A 566 -17.39 -7.47 -11.38
C GLN A 566 -17.83 -8.10 -12.72
N PRO A 567 -17.61 -7.42 -13.86
CA PRO A 567 -18.06 -7.92 -15.16
C PRO A 567 -17.28 -9.17 -15.56
N SER A 568 -17.99 -10.13 -16.15
CA SER A 568 -17.45 -11.41 -16.60
C SER A 568 -17.25 -11.43 -18.12
N ALA A 569 -16.84 -12.58 -18.67
CA ALA A 569 -16.72 -12.81 -20.11
C ALA A 569 -17.87 -13.66 -20.69
N GLU A 570 -18.87 -14.01 -19.89
CA GLU A 570 -20.03 -14.82 -20.28
C GLU A 570 -21.12 -13.97 -20.98
N GLU A 571 -22.07 -14.63 -21.65
CA GLU A 571 -23.25 -13.95 -22.19
C GLU A 571 -24.23 -13.59 -21.06
N ASP A 572 -24.61 -12.32 -20.93
CA ASP A 572 -25.61 -11.87 -19.94
C ASP A 572 -27.02 -12.40 -20.31
N LEU A 573 -27.36 -13.55 -19.73
CA LEU A 573 -28.59 -14.29 -19.99
C LEU A 573 -29.21 -14.75 -18.67
N PRO A 574 -30.54 -14.57 -18.48
CA PRO A 574 -31.21 -14.85 -17.21
C PRO A 574 -30.97 -16.23 -16.57
N ASP A 575 -30.02 -16.30 -15.64
CA ASP A 575 -29.47 -17.55 -15.09
C ASP A 575 -30.13 -18.01 -13.77
N PRO A 576 -29.69 -19.11 -13.12
CA PRO A 576 -30.15 -19.51 -11.79
C PRO A 576 -29.54 -18.74 -10.60
N GLY A 577 -28.32 -18.22 -10.75
CA GLY A 577 -27.48 -17.58 -9.73
C GLY A 577 -27.70 -16.07 -9.53
N PHE A 578 -28.46 -15.42 -10.42
CA PHE A 578 -28.68 -13.97 -10.49
C PHE A 578 -27.42 -13.18 -10.89
N VAL A 579 -26.63 -13.73 -11.81
CA VAL A 579 -25.39 -13.10 -12.28
C VAL A 579 -25.73 -12.06 -13.34
N ASP A 580 -25.62 -10.79 -12.96
CA ASP A 580 -25.49 -9.66 -13.89
C ASP A 580 -24.05 -9.68 -14.44
N ALA A 581 -23.91 -10.09 -15.71
CA ALA A 581 -22.61 -10.47 -16.26
C ALA A 581 -21.84 -9.30 -16.88
N ASP A 582 -22.50 -8.20 -17.27
CA ASP A 582 -21.88 -6.99 -17.81
C ASP A 582 -21.96 -5.76 -16.88
N CYS A 583 -22.68 -5.88 -15.76
CA CYS A 583 -22.90 -4.89 -14.71
C CYS A 583 -23.86 -3.73 -15.05
N ASP A 584 -24.81 -3.91 -15.98
CA ASP A 584 -25.88 -2.94 -16.33
C ASP A 584 -26.87 -2.62 -15.17
N GLY A 585 -27.00 -3.52 -14.20
CA GLY A 585 -28.04 -3.51 -13.15
C GLY A 585 -29.28 -4.34 -13.51
N LEU A 586 -29.17 -5.22 -14.52
CA LEU A 586 -30.16 -6.21 -14.93
C LEU A 586 -29.45 -7.52 -15.29
N ASP A 587 -29.83 -8.58 -14.59
CA ASP A 587 -29.54 -9.96 -15.00
C ASP A 587 -30.44 -10.31 -16.21
N GLY A 588 -29.89 -10.09 -17.41
CA GLY A 588 -30.48 -10.37 -18.73
C GLY A 588 -30.58 -9.17 -19.70
N GLU A 589 -29.72 -9.14 -20.72
CA GLU A 589 -29.65 -8.21 -21.87
C GLU A 589 -31.01 -7.60 -22.32
N ILE A 590 -31.13 -6.28 -22.14
CA ILE A 590 -32.29 -5.44 -22.46
C ILE A 590 -32.70 -5.54 -23.94
N GLU A 591 -31.74 -5.55 -24.86
CA GLU A 591 -31.97 -5.58 -26.30
C GLU A 591 -32.56 -6.92 -26.78
N ASP A 592 -32.48 -8.01 -26.01
CA ASP A 592 -33.02 -9.33 -26.39
C ASP A 592 -34.23 -9.78 -25.54
N ALA A 593 -34.69 -8.93 -24.62
CA ALA A 593 -35.84 -9.17 -23.76
C ALA A 593 -37.17 -8.54 -24.26
N ILE A 594 -38.29 -9.13 -23.79
CA ILE A 594 -39.64 -8.55 -23.81
C ILE A 594 -40.18 -8.51 -22.38
N PHE A 595 -40.44 -7.30 -21.89
CA PHE A 595 -40.84 -7.03 -20.51
C PHE A 595 -42.36 -7.10 -20.32
N VAL A 596 -42.81 -7.88 -19.34
CA VAL A 596 -44.23 -8.06 -18.98
C VAL A 596 -44.45 -7.88 -17.49
N ALA A 597 -45.49 -7.12 -17.12
CA ALA A 597 -45.83 -6.80 -15.73
C ALA A 597 -47.34 -6.69 -15.51
N PRO A 598 -47.90 -7.05 -14.34
CA PRO A 598 -49.36 -7.03 -14.13
C PRO A 598 -49.97 -5.61 -14.12
N ARG A 599 -49.13 -4.57 -14.08
CA ARG A 599 -49.50 -3.15 -14.21
C ARG A 599 -49.19 -2.54 -15.59
N GLY A 600 -48.67 -3.34 -16.53
CA GLY A 600 -48.37 -2.93 -17.89
C GLY A 600 -49.62 -2.74 -18.77
N ASN A 601 -49.43 -2.65 -20.08
CA ASN A 601 -50.54 -2.51 -21.03
C ASN A 601 -50.22 -3.21 -22.36
N ASP A 602 -51.11 -4.07 -22.85
CA ASP A 602 -50.88 -4.89 -24.06
C ASP A 602 -50.77 -4.11 -25.38
N VAL A 603 -51.08 -2.80 -25.35
CA VAL A 603 -50.79 -1.89 -26.49
C VAL A 603 -49.33 -1.42 -26.54
N ASN A 604 -48.55 -1.65 -25.47
CA ASN A 604 -47.16 -1.24 -25.37
C ASN A 604 -46.23 -2.11 -26.23
N ALA A 605 -44.98 -1.67 -26.36
CA ALA A 605 -43.92 -2.39 -27.09
C ALA A 605 -43.28 -3.54 -26.30
N GLY A 606 -43.43 -3.58 -24.96
CA GLY A 606 -42.79 -4.59 -24.12
C GLY A 606 -41.34 -4.25 -23.76
N THR A 607 -41.03 -2.98 -23.50
CA THR A 607 -39.71 -2.51 -23.05
C THR A 607 -39.72 -2.22 -21.54
N LEU A 608 -38.54 -2.06 -20.90
CA LEU A 608 -38.40 -1.69 -19.47
C LEU A 608 -39.39 -0.59 -19.02
N ALA A 609 -39.42 0.52 -19.75
CA ALA A 609 -40.27 1.68 -19.46
C ALA A 609 -41.74 1.54 -19.94
N ALA A 610 -42.04 0.54 -20.78
CA ALA A 610 -43.37 0.29 -21.34
C ALA A 610 -43.65 -1.22 -21.48
N PRO A 611 -43.79 -1.95 -20.35
CA PRO A 611 -44.06 -3.39 -20.36
C PRO A 611 -45.49 -3.70 -20.82
N VAL A 612 -45.70 -4.89 -21.37
CA VAL A 612 -47.05 -5.41 -21.67
C VAL A 612 -47.73 -5.97 -20.41
N ALA A 613 -49.04 -6.19 -20.46
CA ALA A 613 -49.83 -6.63 -19.30
C ALA A 613 -49.91 -8.16 -19.17
N THR A 614 -49.99 -8.88 -20.29
CA THR A 614 -50.22 -10.32 -20.31
C THR A 614 -49.07 -11.11 -20.94
N ILE A 615 -48.78 -12.28 -20.36
CA ILE A 615 -47.78 -13.23 -20.88
C ILE A 615 -48.17 -13.72 -22.29
N ALA A 616 -49.48 -13.79 -22.59
CA ALA A 616 -49.97 -14.06 -23.95
C ALA A 616 -49.46 -13.03 -24.97
N ARG A 617 -49.58 -11.73 -24.63
CA ARG A 617 -49.08 -10.64 -25.47
C ARG A 617 -47.55 -10.61 -25.54
N ALA A 618 -46.87 -10.89 -24.44
CA ALA A 618 -45.41 -10.99 -24.40
C ALA A 618 -44.90 -12.08 -25.36
N MET A 619 -45.51 -13.27 -25.36
CA MET A 619 -45.18 -14.35 -26.30
C MET A 619 -45.47 -13.99 -27.77
N ASP A 620 -46.45 -13.13 -28.06
CA ASP A 620 -46.70 -12.65 -29.43
C ASP A 620 -45.65 -11.65 -29.93
N LEU A 621 -45.02 -10.90 -29.02
CA LEU A 621 -43.92 -9.98 -29.34
C LEU A 621 -42.58 -10.70 -29.43
N ALA A 622 -42.32 -11.60 -28.48
CA ALA A 622 -41.11 -12.42 -28.41
C ALA A 622 -40.93 -13.27 -29.68
N LEU A 623 -41.94 -14.07 -30.04
CA LEU A 623 -41.95 -14.88 -31.26
C LEU A 623 -42.23 -14.08 -32.55
N GLY A 624 -42.56 -12.79 -32.42
CA GLY A 624 -42.71 -11.85 -33.54
C GLY A 624 -41.41 -11.09 -33.86
N SER A 625 -40.36 -11.29 -33.08
CA SER A 625 -39.03 -10.73 -33.28
C SER A 625 -38.13 -11.69 -34.08
N ASP A 626 -37.11 -11.15 -34.73
CA ASP A 626 -36.10 -11.89 -35.50
C ASP A 626 -34.71 -11.35 -35.12
N PRO A 627 -33.94 -12.04 -34.26
CA PRO A 627 -34.22 -13.35 -33.66
C PRO A 627 -35.36 -13.34 -32.61
N PRO A 628 -35.91 -14.51 -32.24
CA PRO A 628 -36.94 -14.62 -31.20
C PRO A 628 -36.40 -14.28 -29.79
N LYS A 629 -36.89 -13.15 -29.28
CA LYS A 629 -36.57 -12.63 -27.95
C LYS A 629 -37.08 -13.54 -26.82
N TYR A 630 -36.50 -13.39 -25.63
CA TYR A 630 -37.03 -14.01 -24.41
C TYR A 630 -37.96 -13.06 -23.65
N ILE A 631 -38.57 -13.54 -22.56
CA ILE A 631 -39.59 -12.79 -21.81
C ILE A 631 -39.15 -12.63 -20.35
N ILE A 632 -38.99 -11.38 -19.92
CA ILE A 632 -38.73 -10.98 -18.53
C ILE A 632 -40.08 -10.66 -17.86
N ALA A 633 -40.43 -11.42 -16.82
CA ALA A 633 -41.74 -11.37 -16.18
C ALA A 633 -41.66 -10.91 -14.71
N ALA A 634 -42.22 -9.72 -14.44
CA ALA A 634 -42.26 -9.10 -13.12
C ALA A 634 -43.06 -9.91 -12.08
N GLU A 635 -42.81 -9.61 -10.81
CA GLU A 635 -43.54 -10.10 -9.64
C GLU A 635 -45.05 -9.81 -9.71
N GLY A 636 -45.84 -10.69 -9.09
CA GLY A 636 -47.30 -10.59 -9.02
C GLY A 636 -48.04 -11.61 -9.89
N VAL A 637 -49.36 -11.44 -9.99
CA VAL A 637 -50.27 -12.46 -10.55
C VAL A 637 -50.71 -12.11 -11.98
N TYR A 638 -50.46 -13.04 -12.89
CA TYR A 638 -50.98 -13.06 -14.26
C TYR A 638 -52.15 -14.04 -14.32
N GLU A 639 -53.37 -13.50 -14.38
CA GLU A 639 -54.61 -14.28 -14.43
C GLU A 639 -54.87 -14.78 -15.87
N GLY A 640 -55.07 -16.09 -16.04
CA GLY A 640 -55.37 -16.74 -17.31
C GLY A 640 -54.54 -18.00 -17.56
N THR A 641 -55.11 -18.99 -18.26
CA THR A 641 -54.37 -20.19 -18.67
C THR A 641 -53.38 -19.85 -19.79
N VAL A 642 -52.09 -20.07 -19.55
CA VAL A 642 -51.03 -19.83 -20.54
C VAL A 642 -50.79 -21.11 -21.35
N THR A 643 -50.80 -21.00 -22.67
CA THR A 643 -50.41 -22.08 -23.59
C THR A 643 -49.04 -21.77 -24.18
N LEU A 644 -48.05 -22.62 -23.90
CA LEU A 644 -46.68 -22.45 -24.39
C LEU A 644 -46.58 -22.73 -25.88
N ARG A 645 -45.59 -22.10 -26.52
CA ARG A 645 -45.23 -22.25 -27.93
C ARG A 645 -43.75 -22.57 -28.04
N ALA A 646 -43.35 -23.25 -29.12
CA ALA A 646 -41.93 -23.45 -29.42
C ALA A 646 -41.20 -22.11 -29.57
N GLY A 647 -39.97 -22.03 -29.06
CA GLY A 647 -39.14 -20.82 -29.01
C GLY A 647 -39.39 -19.91 -27.80
N VAL A 648 -40.39 -20.19 -26.95
CA VAL A 648 -40.71 -19.34 -25.80
C VAL A 648 -39.76 -19.63 -24.64
N ARG A 649 -38.98 -18.62 -24.23
CA ARG A 649 -38.23 -18.56 -22.96
C ARG A 649 -38.92 -17.55 -22.04
N ILE A 650 -39.37 -17.94 -20.84
CA ILE A 650 -39.94 -17.03 -19.83
C ILE A 650 -39.17 -17.13 -18.52
N TYR A 651 -38.62 -16.01 -18.08
CA TYR A 651 -37.88 -15.84 -16.84
C TYR A 651 -38.70 -15.00 -15.86
N GLY A 652 -39.05 -15.60 -14.73
CA GLY A 652 -39.64 -14.92 -13.59
C GLY A 652 -38.60 -14.41 -12.59
N GLY A 653 -39.07 -13.75 -11.53
CA GLY A 653 -38.23 -13.29 -10.44
C GLY A 653 -37.76 -11.84 -10.52
N TYR A 654 -38.43 -10.98 -11.30
CA TYR A 654 -38.03 -9.57 -11.47
C TYR A 654 -38.95 -8.60 -10.72
N ARG A 655 -38.42 -7.46 -10.25
CA ARG A 655 -39.20 -6.36 -9.68
C ARG A 655 -39.17 -5.15 -10.63
N PRO A 656 -40.32 -4.60 -11.05
CA PRO A 656 -40.34 -3.47 -11.98
C PRO A 656 -40.02 -2.15 -11.26
N GLY A 657 -38.91 -1.52 -11.65
CA GLY A 657 -38.46 -0.21 -11.17
C GLY A 657 -37.86 0.64 -12.30
N PRO A 658 -37.02 1.65 -11.98
CA PRO A 658 -36.18 2.33 -12.97
C PRO A 658 -35.28 1.35 -13.73
N ARG A 659 -34.74 0.37 -13.00
CA ARG A 659 -34.25 -0.92 -13.51
C ARG A 659 -35.09 -2.06 -12.98
N TRP A 660 -34.97 -3.22 -13.61
CA TRP A 660 -35.71 -4.42 -13.24
C TRP A 660 -34.80 -5.40 -12.49
N ALA A 661 -34.48 -5.12 -11.23
CA ALA A 661 -33.70 -6.05 -10.42
C ALA A 661 -34.37 -7.44 -10.37
N ARG A 662 -33.60 -8.51 -10.55
CA ARG A 662 -34.04 -9.89 -10.30
C ARG A 662 -33.65 -10.32 -8.89
N SER A 663 -34.37 -11.28 -8.32
CA SER A 663 -34.08 -11.81 -6.98
C SER A 663 -34.79 -13.13 -6.71
N ALA A 664 -34.31 -13.87 -5.72
CA ALA A 664 -34.99 -15.06 -5.21
C ALA A 664 -36.37 -14.75 -4.58
N ASP A 665 -36.52 -13.56 -3.98
CA ASP A 665 -37.70 -13.11 -3.22
C ASP A 665 -38.89 -12.68 -4.10
N TYR A 666 -38.66 -12.40 -5.38
CA TYR A 666 -39.67 -11.85 -6.27
C TYR A 666 -40.47 -13.01 -6.89
N GLU A 667 -41.79 -13.09 -6.65
CA GLU A 667 -42.61 -14.23 -7.11
C GLU A 667 -43.52 -13.86 -8.31
N THR A 668 -43.15 -14.38 -9.48
CA THR A 668 -43.93 -14.32 -10.73
C THR A 668 -44.96 -15.45 -10.73
N ILE A 669 -46.26 -15.13 -10.63
CA ILE A 669 -47.35 -16.11 -10.46
C ILE A 669 -48.23 -16.18 -11.70
N ILE A 670 -48.25 -17.32 -12.40
CA ILE A 670 -49.26 -17.63 -13.44
C ILE A 670 -50.43 -18.33 -12.77
N ARG A 671 -51.61 -17.70 -12.74
CA ARG A 671 -52.84 -18.30 -12.20
C ARG A 671 -53.83 -18.61 -13.30
N GLY A 672 -53.96 -19.88 -13.66
CA GLY A 672 -54.88 -20.33 -14.71
C GLY A 672 -56.20 -20.91 -14.21
N GLY A 673 -56.99 -21.40 -15.17
CA GLY A 673 -58.21 -22.18 -14.90
C GLY A 673 -57.90 -23.53 -14.25
N ALA A 674 -58.74 -24.53 -14.55
CA ALA A 674 -58.47 -25.94 -14.22
C ALA A 674 -57.18 -26.51 -14.84
N ARG A 675 -56.51 -25.75 -15.72
CA ARG A 675 -55.13 -25.94 -16.15
C ARG A 675 -54.41 -24.61 -15.99
N GLY A 676 -53.31 -24.56 -15.23
CA GLY A 676 -52.50 -23.36 -15.04
C GLY A 676 -51.75 -23.01 -16.32
N VAL A 677 -50.78 -23.85 -16.67
CA VAL A 677 -50.02 -23.80 -17.93
C VAL A 677 -50.29 -25.05 -18.77
N ILE A 678 -50.30 -24.90 -20.10
CA ILE A 678 -50.50 -25.97 -21.09
C ILE A 678 -49.30 -26.05 -22.04
N ALA A 679 -48.77 -27.25 -22.26
CA ALA A 679 -47.75 -27.56 -23.25
C ALA A 679 -48.16 -28.80 -24.08
N ASP A 680 -49.01 -28.58 -25.08
CA ASP A 680 -49.72 -29.63 -25.83
C ASP A 680 -49.27 -29.67 -27.30
N GLY A 681 -48.29 -30.53 -27.61
CA GLY A 681 -47.73 -30.68 -28.95
C GLY A 681 -46.71 -29.61 -29.33
N LEU A 682 -45.75 -29.32 -28.46
CA LEU A 682 -44.61 -28.44 -28.79
C LEU A 682 -43.84 -28.98 -30.01
N ALA A 683 -43.40 -28.07 -30.88
CA ALA A 683 -42.68 -28.37 -32.13
C ALA A 683 -41.20 -27.94 -32.11
N GLY A 684 -40.72 -27.53 -30.93
CA GLY A 684 -39.38 -27.04 -30.62
C GLY A 684 -39.33 -26.62 -29.13
N PRO A 685 -38.15 -26.34 -28.58
CA PRO A 685 -37.97 -26.14 -27.14
C PRO A 685 -38.74 -24.93 -26.60
N ALA A 686 -39.15 -25.01 -25.34
CA ALA A 686 -39.65 -23.90 -24.54
C ALA A 686 -39.15 -24.03 -23.09
N SER A 687 -38.95 -22.91 -22.39
CA SER A 687 -38.51 -22.89 -20.99
C SER A 687 -39.38 -22.00 -20.11
N LEU A 688 -39.56 -22.42 -18.86
CA LEU A 688 -40.03 -21.60 -17.75
C LEU A 688 -38.99 -21.62 -16.64
N THR A 689 -38.53 -20.46 -16.20
CA THR A 689 -37.55 -20.29 -15.14
C THR A 689 -38.11 -19.40 -14.03
N ARG A 690 -37.99 -19.80 -12.76
CA ARG A 690 -38.48 -19.05 -11.57
C ARG A 690 -39.98 -18.65 -11.59
N VAL A 691 -40.84 -19.44 -12.22
CA VAL A 691 -42.30 -19.18 -12.27
C VAL A 691 -43.08 -20.04 -11.26
N THR A 692 -44.00 -19.41 -10.52
CA THR A 692 -45.00 -20.11 -9.72
C THR A 692 -46.28 -20.31 -10.54
N ILE A 693 -46.70 -21.55 -10.75
CA ILE A 693 -47.87 -21.93 -11.54
C ILE A 693 -48.98 -22.40 -10.62
N GLU A 694 -50.12 -21.70 -10.62
CA GLU A 694 -51.32 -22.05 -9.86
C GLU A 694 -52.48 -22.43 -10.80
N SER A 695 -53.25 -23.46 -10.44
CA SER A 695 -54.50 -23.83 -11.11
C SER A 695 -55.69 -23.79 -10.15
N THR A 696 -56.87 -23.46 -10.69
CA THR A 696 -58.10 -23.34 -9.91
C THR A 696 -58.95 -24.62 -9.94
N THR A 697 -59.83 -24.80 -8.96
CA THR A 697 -60.72 -25.96 -8.90
C THR A 697 -61.73 -25.94 -10.07
N PRO A 698 -61.83 -27.01 -10.89
CA PRO A 698 -62.80 -27.06 -11.97
C PRO A 698 -64.25 -27.04 -11.47
N ASN A 699 -65.12 -26.46 -12.28
CA ASN A 699 -66.56 -26.35 -12.01
C ASN A 699 -67.40 -27.55 -12.55
N GLN A 700 -66.76 -28.58 -13.10
CA GLN A 700 -67.40 -29.76 -13.68
C GLN A 700 -67.17 -30.98 -12.79
N ALA A 701 -68.24 -31.66 -12.36
CA ALA A 701 -68.14 -32.79 -11.45
C ALA A 701 -67.27 -33.93 -12.02
N GLY A 702 -66.31 -34.40 -11.21
CA GLY A 702 -65.31 -35.40 -11.60
C GLY A 702 -64.16 -34.91 -12.50
N ALA A 703 -64.00 -33.60 -12.73
CA ALA A 703 -62.84 -33.06 -13.42
C ALA A 703 -61.65 -32.80 -12.47
N SER A 704 -60.43 -33.05 -12.95
CA SER A 704 -59.18 -32.77 -12.24
C SER A 704 -58.68 -31.34 -12.51
N SER A 705 -58.01 -30.74 -11.52
CA SER A 705 -57.17 -29.56 -11.74
C SER A 705 -55.73 -29.99 -12.04
N TYR A 706 -55.00 -29.18 -12.82
CA TYR A 706 -53.58 -29.40 -13.13
C TYR A 706 -52.83 -28.06 -13.09
N GLY A 707 -51.80 -27.93 -12.26
CA GLY A 707 -50.92 -26.75 -12.30
C GLY A 707 -50.27 -26.61 -13.68
N LEU A 708 -49.53 -27.63 -14.08
CA LEU A 708 -48.99 -27.78 -15.44
C LEU A 708 -49.64 -28.99 -16.14
N TRP A 709 -49.98 -28.85 -17.43
CA TRP A 709 -50.52 -29.92 -18.26
C TRP A 709 -49.71 -30.08 -19.55
N VAL A 710 -48.76 -31.02 -19.54
CA VAL A 710 -47.91 -31.39 -20.68
C VAL A 710 -48.50 -32.59 -21.42
N ARG A 711 -48.49 -32.56 -22.76
CA ARG A 711 -48.96 -33.67 -23.61
C ARG A 711 -48.30 -33.61 -24.99
N ASN A 712 -47.93 -34.74 -25.57
CA ASN A 712 -47.37 -34.83 -26.95
C ASN A 712 -46.11 -33.99 -27.24
N SER A 713 -45.43 -33.45 -26.21
CA SER A 713 -44.36 -32.45 -26.37
C SER A 713 -42.93 -33.00 -26.19
N GLY A 714 -42.78 -34.32 -25.99
CA GLY A 714 -41.46 -34.94 -25.81
C GLY A 714 -40.69 -34.37 -24.62
N ASP A 715 -39.41 -34.14 -24.88
CA ASP A 715 -38.38 -33.50 -24.05
C ASP A 715 -38.30 -31.96 -24.23
N LEU A 716 -39.19 -31.37 -25.04
CA LEU A 716 -39.11 -29.97 -25.49
C LEU A 716 -39.60 -28.92 -24.46
N LEU A 717 -39.72 -29.27 -23.19
CA LEU A 717 -40.11 -28.33 -22.12
C LEU A 717 -39.15 -28.40 -20.93
N THR A 718 -38.32 -27.37 -20.79
CA THR A 718 -37.48 -27.17 -19.60
C THR A 718 -38.27 -26.43 -18.52
N LEU A 719 -38.14 -26.86 -17.27
CA LEU A 719 -38.63 -26.15 -16.10
C LEU A 719 -37.46 -25.98 -15.14
N ASP A 720 -37.14 -24.73 -14.80
CA ASP A 720 -36.11 -24.40 -13.81
C ASP A 720 -36.71 -23.55 -12.68
N ALA A 721 -36.29 -23.81 -11.44
CA ALA A 721 -36.72 -23.13 -10.21
C ALA A 721 -38.25 -22.89 -10.06
N CYS A 722 -39.09 -23.66 -10.77
CA CYS A 722 -40.53 -23.43 -10.88
C CYS A 722 -41.32 -24.12 -9.75
N LYS A 723 -42.32 -23.44 -9.21
CA LYS A 723 -43.22 -23.99 -8.16
C LYS A 723 -44.58 -24.31 -8.77
N VAL A 724 -45.03 -25.57 -8.71
CA VAL A 724 -46.33 -25.97 -9.30
C VAL A 724 -47.36 -26.31 -8.21
N ARG A 725 -48.42 -25.51 -8.10
CA ARG A 725 -49.54 -25.68 -7.17
C ARG A 725 -50.81 -26.03 -7.93
N ALA A 726 -51.23 -27.30 -7.88
CA ALA A 726 -52.54 -27.70 -8.38
C ALA A 726 -53.63 -27.38 -7.34
N GLY A 727 -54.74 -26.78 -7.78
CA GLY A 727 -55.95 -26.65 -6.95
C GLY A 727 -56.70 -27.96 -6.76
N ASP A 728 -57.71 -27.97 -5.89
CA ASP A 728 -58.52 -29.19 -5.65
C ASP A 728 -59.18 -29.70 -6.94
N GLY A 729 -59.35 -31.01 -7.05
CA GLY A 729 -60.25 -31.62 -8.04
C GLY A 729 -61.71 -31.33 -7.72
N ALA A 730 -62.58 -31.31 -8.73
CA ALA A 730 -64.01 -31.17 -8.52
C ALA A 730 -64.59 -32.39 -7.78
N ALA A 731 -65.65 -32.16 -6.99
CA ALA A 731 -66.42 -33.24 -6.39
C ALA A 731 -66.85 -34.28 -7.44
N GLY A 732 -66.72 -35.57 -7.10
CA GLY A 732 -67.05 -36.67 -7.99
C GLY A 732 -68.52 -36.65 -8.45
N ASN A 733 -68.79 -37.25 -9.61
CA ASN A 733 -70.16 -37.41 -10.09
C ASN A 733 -71.00 -38.21 -9.09
N GLY A 734 -72.22 -37.73 -8.81
CA GLY A 734 -73.15 -38.41 -7.93
C GLY A 734 -73.46 -39.82 -8.43
N GLY A 735 -73.48 -40.79 -7.52
CA GLY A 735 -73.87 -42.17 -7.85
C GLY A 735 -75.29 -42.21 -8.43
N GLY A 736 -75.53 -43.13 -9.35
CA GLY A 736 -76.86 -43.34 -9.91
C GLY A 736 -77.88 -43.69 -8.82
N ASN A 737 -79.15 -43.29 -9.04
CA ASN A 737 -80.25 -43.70 -8.17
C ASN A 737 -80.27 -45.22 -8.01
N GLY A 738 -80.41 -45.70 -6.77
CA GLY A 738 -80.60 -47.14 -6.52
C GLY A 738 -81.87 -47.66 -7.20
N ASP A 739 -81.87 -48.96 -7.53
CA ASP A 739 -83.00 -49.62 -8.18
C ASP A 739 -84.32 -49.41 -7.41
N VAL A 740 -85.42 -49.28 -8.15
CA VAL A 740 -86.75 -49.17 -7.56
C VAL A 740 -87.05 -50.43 -6.76
N GLY A 741 -87.19 -50.27 -5.44
CA GLY A 741 -87.48 -51.37 -4.52
C GLY A 741 -88.71 -52.17 -4.99
N GLY A 742 -88.57 -53.50 -5.00
CA GLY A 742 -89.62 -54.39 -5.50
C GLY A 742 -90.96 -54.15 -4.79
N PRO A 743 -92.09 -54.31 -5.49
CA PRO A 743 -93.41 -54.04 -4.92
C PRO A 743 -93.64 -54.92 -3.68
N GLY A 744 -94.16 -54.30 -2.62
CA GLY A 744 -94.50 -55.01 -1.39
C GLY A 744 -95.47 -56.16 -1.66
N GLN A 745 -95.29 -57.27 -0.94
CA GLN A 745 -96.25 -58.37 -0.91
C GLN A 745 -97.67 -57.82 -0.68
N GLY A 746 -98.65 -58.31 -1.43
CA GLY A 746 -100.04 -57.92 -1.24
C GLY A 746 -100.47 -58.19 0.21
N GLY A 747 -101.08 -57.19 0.86
CA GLY A 747 -101.57 -57.34 2.23
C GLY A 747 -102.48 -58.56 2.35
N GLY A 748 -102.25 -59.37 3.40
CA GLY A 748 -102.99 -60.62 3.60
C GLY A 748 -104.50 -60.39 3.60
N THR A 749 -105.25 -61.33 3.01
CA THR A 749 -106.71 -61.33 3.06
C THR A 749 -107.17 -61.33 4.52
N GLY A 750 -107.92 -60.30 4.93
CA GLY A 750 -108.41 -60.20 6.30
C GLY A 750 -109.28 -61.40 6.70
N ASP A 751 -109.15 -61.85 7.94
CA ASP A 751 -109.83 -63.03 8.45
C ASP A 751 -111.36 -62.92 8.32
N SER A 752 -111.98 -64.02 7.90
CA SER A 752 -113.44 -64.12 7.79
C SER A 752 -114.06 -64.31 9.18
N GLY A 753 -115.11 -63.54 9.48
CA GLY A 753 -115.71 -63.48 10.81
C GLY A 753 -116.29 -64.81 11.30
N CYS A 754 -115.97 -65.17 12.54
CA CYS A 754 -116.46 -66.36 13.23
C CYS A 754 -117.56 -66.02 14.25
N ASP A 755 -118.82 -66.13 13.85
CA ASP A 755 -119.94 -66.37 14.78
C ASP A 755 -120.44 -67.81 14.57
N GLY A 756 -120.64 -68.54 15.68
CA GLY A 756 -120.57 -70.01 15.67
C GLY A 756 -121.87 -70.77 15.95
N GLY A 757 -121.80 -72.08 15.71
CA GLY A 757 -122.90 -73.04 15.92
C GLY A 757 -123.60 -73.45 14.62
N LEU A 758 -123.84 -74.72 14.32
CA LEU A 758 -123.73 -75.92 15.15
C LEU A 758 -123.55 -77.20 14.28
N LEU A 759 -123.05 -78.28 14.90
CA LEU A 759 -122.92 -79.65 14.37
C LEU A 759 -121.85 -79.91 13.28
N GLY A 760 -120.88 -80.80 13.59
CA GLY A 760 -120.27 -81.69 12.57
C GLY A 760 -118.75 -81.74 12.51
N THR A 761 -118.15 -82.63 13.31
CA THR A 761 -116.94 -83.45 13.04
C THR A 761 -116.02 -83.11 11.83
N GLY A 762 -114.70 -82.95 11.95
CA GLY A 762 -113.84 -83.03 13.15
C GLY A 762 -112.43 -83.60 12.86
N GLY A 763 -111.45 -83.25 13.69
CA GLY A 763 -110.05 -83.72 13.60
C GLY A 763 -109.21 -83.01 12.51
N CYS A 764 -107.88 -83.00 12.58
CA CYS A 764 -106.98 -83.38 13.67
C CYS A 764 -105.63 -82.64 13.53
N ASN A 765 -104.85 -82.60 14.61
CA ASN A 765 -103.57 -81.86 14.66
C ASN A 765 -102.43 -82.53 13.88
N ALA A 766 -101.42 -81.69 13.61
CA ALA A 766 -99.98 -81.96 13.73
C ALA A 766 -99.15 -82.13 12.44
N ARG A 767 -98.49 -81.04 12.03
CA ARG A 767 -97.12 -80.78 12.47
C ARG A 767 -96.90 -79.30 12.76
#